data_AF-A0A933FS65-F1
#
_entry.id   AF-A0A933FS65-F1
#
_cell.length_a   1.000
_cell.length_b   1.000
_cell.length_c   1.000
_cell.angle_alpha   90.00
_cell.angle_beta   90.00
_cell.angle_gamma   90.00
#
_symmetry.space_group_name_H-M   'P 1'
#
loop_
_entity.id
_entity.type
_entity.pdbx_description
1 polymer ?
#
loop_
_entity_poly.entity_id
_entity_poly.type
_entity_poly.pdbx_seq_one_letter_code
_entity_poly.pdbx_strand_id
1 'polypeptide(L)'
;MPERTISTIQEVRQLRRLSRLYNIETAYWDIFGNRKQASPESLIQLLRALGAPLNHLSDVDDALRERRQSLWRQVVEPVLVAWNGTLTGLRLRVPSSLAGGPIECRVRLENGKSIIGKLSGERSDRNYLREVEGIKYVRLNIAFSARLPFGYHQLRLQIGKDSYESFLISAPLQAYSAPKSSDRQWGIFLPLYALWSQANWGAGDFSDLGRLMDWVKDLGGSIIGTLPLLPTFLSDSPFDPSPYAPVSRLFWNEFYLDVTRIPELFSCGPALELMNSADFQDELRTFRSTPLVDYRRQIEMKRRVMERLAGYFFNERLEEQDAFRKFVEGSPAVEDYARFRAATEKQRKPWTEWPMSNRQGVLNEDDYEQNNKLYHLYVQWQAEKQLSALDEKAHRDGLSLYLDFPLGVNRDGYDVWRQRDVFALGASGGAPPDDFFRGGQNWGFPPLHPEKLRQDHYRYHIACLRHHLKYAGLLRIDHIMGWHHLFWIPLGLDASDGVYVRYRAEEFYAMLTLESHRYKTSIVGENLGTVPPAVNSALARHQILGMSVGEFEVNSDPERAAGNIPPHSVLYLNTHDAATFAGFWQGLDIENRASMGLLNEESAAVERASRQKVKESLTAFLQRHDFLKSNGGDPLAVLHAWLLYLSSSPAPVVLVNAEDLWLESSPQNVPGTWDERPNWRQKARYSLEEFTQKADVRDFLKEFDSLRRRHRDDAGGFGVGKPGRRESAPRSRRDEARSMVRSKTAPTAGSRSDSQMHVAIISPEISPFAKTGGLADMVGSLAIALERLGLRVTLVMPAYRSFLASDHAVAETAINISVPVSDRQVEGSVLKAKLGQEIQVYLIRCDPYFDRPHLYGDPSGDYPDNCERFVFFSRAALEILRADPPGILHCHDWQSALALAFLRAQPERYPELSRTGAVFTVHNLGYQGLFWHFDWHFLNLDWKWFTPRFLEFFGKINVLKGGVIFADRIATVSPTYAREIQTREQGFGLEGIFQERAGNLVGILNGVDYGMWNPQTDPFIAEKYGPRNLSGKKACKSDLQRSLNLPERPDIPLLGMVSRFSSQKGFDLLAGSLDTLFQREIQFVLLGSGDKRYADLFSTLFTRYPGKGVLRIGFDEVLAHKIEAGADVFLMPSLYEPCGLNQIYSLKYGTVPVVRATGGLRDTVEEADPAGRRGTGFLFEPFKGEAFLAALDRALALYPNKRLWSSLMKRGMAANFSWNRSARAYCDLYQAVLSSAHNGVRL
;
A
#
# COMPACT_ATOMS: atom_id res chain seq x y z
N MET A 1 31.02 13.36 33.10
CA MET A 1 30.68 12.37 32.06
C MET A 1 31.80 12.41 31.03
N PRO A 2 32.71 11.42 30.96
CA PRO A 2 34.00 11.60 30.30
C PRO A 2 33.89 11.40 28.77
N GLU A 3 34.72 12.13 28.02
CA GLU A 3 34.72 12.30 26.55
C GLU A 3 34.61 10.99 25.73
N ARG A 4 35.07 9.84 26.26
CA ARG A 4 34.90 8.51 25.64
C ARG A 4 33.42 8.12 25.42
N THR A 5 32.52 8.49 26.34
CA THR A 5 31.09 8.17 26.22
C THR A 5 30.43 9.00 25.11
N ILE A 6 30.91 10.23 24.86
CA ILE A 6 30.39 11.13 23.82
C ILE A 6 30.86 10.69 22.43
N SER A 7 32.14 10.27 22.28
CA SER A 7 32.67 9.70 21.03
C SER A 7 31.88 8.47 20.58
N THR A 8 31.61 7.56 21.52
CA THR A 8 30.86 6.32 21.27
C THR A 8 29.42 6.61 20.81
N ILE A 9 28.75 7.62 21.39
CA ILE A 9 27.39 8.04 20.96
C ILE A 9 27.40 8.62 19.54
N GLN A 10 28.43 9.38 19.19
CA GLN A 10 28.57 9.96 17.86
C GLN A 10 28.84 8.88 16.80
N GLU A 11 29.74 7.93 17.09
CA GLU A 11 30.05 6.78 16.23
C GLU A 11 28.81 5.93 15.95
N VAL A 12 28.00 5.61 16.98
CA VAL A 12 26.75 4.87 16.81
C VAL A 12 25.73 5.65 15.96
N ARG A 13 25.68 6.97 16.07
CA ARG A 13 24.83 7.81 15.19
C ARG A 13 25.29 7.75 13.73
N GLN A 14 26.60 7.78 13.48
CA GLN A 14 27.15 7.67 12.14
C GLN A 14 26.97 6.26 11.56
N LEU A 15 27.08 5.22 12.40
CA LEU A 15 26.83 3.83 12.03
C LEU A 15 25.39 3.66 11.53
N ARG A 16 24.43 4.24 12.24
CA ARG A 16 23.02 4.25 11.81
C ARG A 16 22.80 5.03 10.50
N ARG A 17 23.56 6.11 10.27
CA ARG A 17 23.51 6.84 8.99
C ARG A 17 24.09 6.02 7.84
N LEU A 18 25.21 5.34 8.06
CA LEU A 18 25.82 4.42 7.11
C LEU A 18 24.87 3.28 6.77
N SER A 19 24.28 2.64 7.80
CA SER A 19 23.28 1.57 7.67
C SER A 19 22.13 1.96 6.73
N ARG A 20 21.58 3.17 6.87
CA ARG A 20 20.52 3.67 5.98
C ARG A 20 20.95 3.83 4.52
N LEU A 21 22.23 4.15 4.26
CA LEU A 21 22.75 4.24 2.88
C LEU A 21 22.96 2.86 2.22
N TYR A 22 23.03 1.80 3.03
CA TYR A 22 23.01 0.40 2.62
C TYR A 22 21.60 -0.21 2.69
N ASN A 23 20.57 0.62 2.92
CA ASN A 23 19.16 0.21 3.01
C ASN A 23 18.82 -0.71 4.20
N ILE A 24 19.63 -0.70 5.26
CA ILE A 24 19.32 -1.38 6.53
C ILE A 24 18.37 -0.49 7.35
N GLU A 25 17.27 -1.06 7.84
CA GLU A 25 16.36 -0.41 8.77
C GLU A 25 16.95 -0.43 10.18
N THR A 26 17.25 0.75 10.71
CA THR A 26 17.89 0.85 12.03
C THR A 26 16.94 0.55 13.20
N ALA A 27 15.64 0.48 12.95
CA ALA A 27 14.62 0.13 13.92
C ALA A 27 13.37 -0.35 13.19
N TYR A 28 12.58 -1.21 13.83
CA TYR A 28 11.31 -1.71 13.33
C TYR A 28 10.29 -1.81 14.47
N TRP A 29 9.06 -2.18 14.14
CA TRP A 29 8.01 -2.44 15.11
C TRP A 29 7.63 -3.90 15.06
N ASP A 30 7.62 -4.53 16.23
CA ASP A 30 7.12 -5.89 16.35
C ASP A 30 5.59 -5.90 16.34
N ILE A 31 5.02 -7.11 16.26
CA ILE A 31 3.56 -7.30 16.22
C ILE A 31 2.85 -6.82 17.49
N PHE A 32 3.60 -6.67 18.59
CA PHE A 32 3.10 -6.21 19.88
C PHE A 32 3.05 -4.68 19.96
N GLY A 33 3.45 -3.99 18.88
CA GLY A 33 3.51 -2.53 18.84
C GLY A 33 4.68 -1.94 19.61
N ASN A 34 5.73 -2.72 19.91
CA ASN A 34 6.96 -2.21 20.52
C ASN A 34 7.99 -1.86 19.45
N ARG A 35 8.65 -0.71 19.62
CA ARG A 35 9.74 -0.31 18.73
C ARG A 35 11.03 -1.02 19.13
N LYS A 36 11.54 -1.87 18.25
CA LYS A 36 12.84 -2.55 18.40
C LYS A 36 13.92 -1.75 17.69
N GLN A 37 14.96 -1.39 18.42
CA GLN A 37 16.12 -0.67 17.90
C GLN A 37 17.24 -1.68 17.61
N ALA A 38 17.80 -1.64 16.40
CA ALA A 38 18.93 -2.49 16.04
C ALA A 38 20.15 -2.24 16.94
N SER A 39 20.78 -3.32 17.40
CA SER A 39 22.04 -3.25 18.15
C SER A 39 23.18 -2.77 17.24
N PRO A 40 24.19 -2.04 17.76
CA PRO A 40 25.37 -1.66 16.97
C PRO A 40 26.09 -2.87 16.37
N GLU A 41 26.12 -3.98 17.09
CA GLU A 41 26.74 -5.23 16.63
C GLU A 41 26.04 -5.79 15.38
N SER A 42 24.71 -5.91 15.40
CA SER A 42 23.94 -6.34 14.23
C SER A 42 24.19 -5.44 13.02
N LEU A 43 24.22 -4.11 13.24
CA LEU A 43 24.47 -3.16 12.16
C LEU A 43 25.87 -3.29 11.55
N ILE A 44 26.91 -3.50 12.37
CA ILE A 44 28.29 -3.69 11.90
C ILE A 44 28.40 -4.96 11.07
N GLN A 45 27.89 -6.08 11.59
CA GLN A 45 27.99 -7.38 10.91
C GLN A 45 27.26 -7.36 9.56
N LEU A 46 26.05 -6.79 9.49
CA LEU A 46 25.32 -6.70 8.23
C LEU A 46 25.92 -5.70 7.25
N LEU A 47 26.50 -4.59 7.73
CA LEU A 47 27.25 -3.69 6.87
C LEU A 47 28.44 -4.39 6.22
N ARG A 48 29.18 -5.22 6.97
CA ARG A 48 30.24 -6.07 6.41
C ARG A 48 29.71 -7.08 5.41
N ALA A 49 28.59 -7.74 5.72
CA ALA A 49 27.94 -8.68 4.81
C ALA A 49 27.49 -8.04 3.49
N LEU A 50 27.19 -6.73 3.51
CA LEU A 50 26.88 -5.90 2.33
C LEU A 50 28.10 -5.25 1.67
N GLY A 51 29.32 -5.59 2.13
CA GLY A 51 30.58 -5.12 1.55
C GLY A 51 31.01 -3.71 1.98
N ALA A 52 30.48 -3.17 3.08
CA ALA A 52 30.99 -1.92 3.64
C ALA A 52 32.42 -2.12 4.18
N PRO A 53 33.35 -1.17 3.93
CA PRO A 53 34.73 -1.25 4.39
C PRO A 53 34.83 -0.88 5.88
N LEU A 54 34.26 -1.73 6.73
CA LEU A 54 34.07 -1.46 8.15
C LEU A 54 34.58 -2.63 9.00
N ASN A 55 35.78 -2.51 9.58
CA ASN A 55 36.33 -3.52 10.49
C ASN A 55 36.13 -3.15 11.96
N HIS A 56 36.08 -1.86 12.29
CA HIS A 56 35.84 -1.37 13.65
C HIS A 56 34.88 -0.17 13.65
N LEU A 57 34.34 0.19 14.82
CA LEU A 57 33.49 1.38 14.99
C LEU A 57 34.21 2.68 14.60
N SER A 58 35.54 2.73 14.72
CA SER A 58 36.38 3.84 14.28
C SER A 58 36.35 4.08 12.76
N ASP A 59 36.02 3.07 11.96
CA ASP A 59 36.09 3.14 10.49
C ASP A 59 34.81 3.76 9.89
N VAL A 60 33.77 3.97 10.73
CA VAL A 60 32.42 4.37 10.29
C VAL A 60 32.42 5.68 9.49
N ASP A 61 33.19 6.68 9.92
CA ASP A 61 33.20 7.98 9.26
C ASP A 61 33.84 7.91 7.87
N ASP A 62 34.89 7.11 7.71
CA ASP A 62 35.55 6.87 6.43
C ASP A 62 34.65 6.05 5.49
N ALA A 63 34.06 4.96 5.97
CA ALA A 63 33.10 4.16 5.20
C ALA A 63 31.85 4.96 4.78
N LEU A 64 31.38 5.86 5.65
CA LEU A 64 30.28 6.79 5.34
C LEU A 64 30.66 7.81 4.28
N ARG A 65 31.88 8.36 4.34
CA ARG A 65 32.41 9.26 3.33
C ARG A 65 32.50 8.54 1.98
N GLU A 66 33.15 7.39 1.93
CA GLU A 66 33.32 6.59 0.71
C GLU A 66 31.98 6.22 0.08
N ARG A 67 31.02 5.72 0.88
CA ARG A 67 29.69 5.34 0.40
C ARG A 67 28.92 6.52 -0.18
N ARG A 68 29.03 7.71 0.41
CA ARG A 68 28.40 8.91 -0.15
C ARG A 68 29.04 9.30 -1.48
N GLN A 69 30.36 9.20 -1.61
CA GLN A 69 31.07 9.51 -2.84
C GLN A 69 30.71 8.52 -3.95
N SER A 70 30.68 7.22 -3.67
CA SER A 70 30.33 6.19 -4.66
C SER A 70 28.91 6.39 -5.22
N LEU A 71 27.94 6.72 -4.36
CA LEU A 71 26.57 7.05 -4.78
C LEU A 71 26.48 8.29 -5.68
N TRP A 72 27.43 9.22 -5.62
CA TRP A 72 27.48 10.38 -6.51
C TRP A 72 28.22 10.09 -7.81
N ARG A 73 29.24 9.23 -7.80
CA ARG A 73 29.94 8.75 -9.00
C ARG A 73 29.05 7.89 -9.91
N GLN A 74 28.02 7.25 -9.36
CA GLN A 74 27.07 6.44 -10.13
C GLN A 74 26.18 7.31 -11.03
N VAL A 75 26.56 7.50 -12.29
CA VAL A 75 25.87 8.42 -13.20
C VAL A 75 24.42 8.03 -13.48
N VAL A 76 24.16 6.76 -13.74
CA VAL A 76 22.81 6.20 -13.98
C VAL A 76 22.56 5.05 -13.02
N GLU A 77 21.30 4.80 -12.64
CA GLU A 77 20.97 3.61 -11.85
C GLU A 77 21.31 2.32 -12.63
N PRO A 78 21.84 1.26 -11.98
CA PRO A 78 22.18 0.01 -12.65
C PRO A 78 20.98 -0.66 -13.32
N VAL A 79 19.79 -0.45 -12.76
CA VAL A 79 18.53 -1.00 -13.25
C VAL A 79 17.49 0.11 -13.36
N LEU A 80 16.75 0.11 -14.45
CA LEU A 80 15.65 1.01 -14.75
C LEU A 80 14.41 0.21 -15.11
N VAL A 81 13.23 0.71 -14.71
CA VAL A 81 11.94 0.09 -15.01
C VAL A 81 11.12 1.03 -15.90
N ALA A 82 10.63 0.49 -17.02
CA ALA A 82 9.75 1.16 -17.95
C ALA A 82 8.38 0.46 -17.97
N TRP A 83 7.47 0.96 -17.14
CA TRP A 83 6.10 0.45 -17.04
C TRP A 83 5.30 0.76 -18.31
N ASN A 84 4.61 -0.25 -18.85
CA ASN A 84 3.81 -0.17 -20.08
C ASN A 84 4.59 0.33 -21.33
N GLY A 85 5.92 0.11 -21.33
CA GLY A 85 6.80 0.56 -22.40
C GLY A 85 7.34 1.98 -22.20
N THR A 86 7.00 2.65 -21.10
CA THR A 86 7.34 4.07 -20.89
C THR A 86 8.32 4.22 -19.75
N LEU A 87 9.48 4.82 -20.02
CA LEU A 87 10.45 5.19 -19.00
C LEU A 87 10.16 6.59 -18.48
N THR A 88 9.56 6.69 -17.29
CA THR A 88 9.22 7.98 -16.67
C THR A 88 10.43 8.61 -15.99
N GLY A 89 11.13 9.49 -16.70
CA GLY A 89 12.19 10.34 -16.14
C GLY A 89 13.49 9.60 -15.83
N LEU A 90 14.45 9.69 -16.74
CA LEU A 90 15.82 9.19 -16.55
C LEU A 90 16.59 10.17 -15.65
N ARG A 91 16.90 9.75 -14.42
CA ARG A 91 17.63 10.55 -13.45
C ARG A 91 19.13 10.26 -13.55
N LEU A 92 19.91 11.27 -13.90
CA LEU A 92 21.37 11.17 -14.02
C LEU A 92 22.09 12.04 -13.00
N ARG A 93 23.26 11.59 -12.55
CA ARG A 93 24.22 12.35 -11.72
C ARG A 93 25.47 12.58 -12.57
N VAL A 94 25.66 13.79 -13.11
CA VAL A 94 26.77 14.07 -14.04
C VAL A 94 27.69 15.17 -13.51
N PRO A 95 28.98 15.17 -13.85
CA PRO A 95 29.85 16.32 -13.62
C PRO A 95 29.26 17.58 -14.25
N SER A 96 29.33 18.71 -13.54
CA SER A 96 28.75 19.99 -13.95
C SER A 96 29.32 20.52 -15.27
N SER A 97 30.57 20.17 -15.58
CA SER A 97 31.26 20.45 -16.85
C SER A 97 30.60 19.76 -18.05
N LEU A 98 29.99 18.60 -17.85
CA LEU A 98 29.36 17.80 -18.91
C LEU A 98 27.84 18.01 -19.00
N ALA A 99 27.24 18.72 -18.04
CA ALA A 99 25.79 18.88 -17.88
C ALA A 99 25.10 19.76 -18.95
N GLY A 100 25.85 20.39 -19.86
CA GLY A 100 25.30 21.20 -20.96
C GLY A 100 25.44 20.56 -22.35
N GLY A 101 26.11 19.41 -22.45
CA GLY A 101 26.35 18.73 -23.73
C GLY A 101 25.20 17.80 -24.15
N PRO A 102 25.12 17.42 -25.44
CA PRO A 102 24.18 16.40 -25.90
C PRO A 102 24.53 15.04 -25.28
N ILE A 103 23.51 14.28 -24.87
CA ILE A 103 23.66 12.92 -24.36
C ILE A 103 23.15 11.98 -25.44
N GLU A 104 24.02 11.16 -26.02
CA GLU A 104 23.57 10.14 -26.95
C GLU A 104 23.06 8.95 -26.17
N CYS A 105 21.90 8.46 -26.56
CA CYS A 105 21.23 7.33 -25.94
C CYS A 105 21.04 6.24 -26.98
N ARG A 106 21.51 5.03 -26.64
CA ARG A 106 21.29 3.82 -27.42
C ARG A 106 20.66 2.77 -26.52
N VAL A 107 19.46 2.31 -26.88
CA VAL A 107 18.84 1.15 -26.24
C VAL A 107 18.97 -0.05 -27.17
N ARG A 108 19.77 -1.04 -26.77
CA ARG A 108 19.79 -2.36 -27.42
C ARG A 108 18.63 -3.17 -26.85
N LEU A 109 17.64 -3.43 -27.69
CA LEU A 109 16.48 -4.24 -27.37
C LEU A 109 16.86 -5.72 -27.23
N GLU A 110 16.02 -6.49 -26.57
CA GLU A 110 16.23 -7.92 -26.31
C GLU A 110 16.39 -8.72 -27.62
N ASN A 111 15.64 -8.33 -28.65
CA ASN A 111 15.70 -8.94 -29.98
C ASN A 111 16.94 -8.52 -30.80
N GLY A 112 17.90 -7.82 -30.21
CA GLY A 112 19.13 -7.36 -30.85
C GLY A 112 19.01 -6.04 -31.64
N LYS A 113 17.79 -5.54 -31.90
CA LYS A 113 17.60 -4.23 -32.56
C LYS A 113 18.04 -3.10 -31.64
N SER A 114 18.40 -1.95 -32.21
CA SER A 114 18.82 -0.78 -31.43
C SER A 114 17.94 0.43 -31.72
N ILE A 115 17.55 1.14 -30.67
CA ILE A 115 16.93 2.46 -30.74
C ILE A 115 18.01 3.47 -30.40
N ILE A 116 18.25 4.44 -31.27
CA ILE A 116 19.24 5.50 -31.07
C ILE A 116 18.52 6.84 -31.04
N GLY A 117 18.84 7.67 -30.06
CA GLY A 117 18.31 9.02 -29.95
C GLY A 117 19.31 9.95 -29.26
N LYS A 118 19.12 11.25 -29.46
CA LYS A 118 19.82 12.28 -28.67
C LYS A 118 18.87 12.76 -27.60
N LEU A 119 19.33 12.71 -26.35
CA LEU A 119 18.61 13.22 -25.21
C LEU A 119 19.21 14.58 -24.84
N SER A 120 18.34 15.59 -24.73
CA SER A 120 18.67 16.89 -24.15
C SER A 120 17.87 17.02 -22.86
N GLY A 121 18.57 17.10 -21.73
CA GLY A 121 17.95 17.30 -20.42
C GLY A 121 17.82 18.77 -20.07
N GLU A 122 16.73 19.13 -19.40
CA GLU A 122 16.67 20.38 -18.64
C GLU A 122 17.40 20.17 -17.30
N ARG A 123 18.18 21.18 -16.87
CA ARG A 123 18.79 21.19 -15.54
C ARG A 123 17.68 21.40 -14.53
N SER A 124 17.15 20.30 -14.00
CA SER A 124 15.96 20.34 -13.15
C SER A 124 16.21 20.86 -11.74
N ASP A 125 17.47 21.05 -11.31
CA ASP A 125 17.74 21.53 -9.95
C ASP A 125 19.11 22.23 -9.78
N ARG A 126 19.13 23.56 -9.67
CA ARG A 126 20.34 24.34 -9.35
C ARG A 126 20.80 24.19 -7.89
N ASN A 127 19.94 23.63 -7.01
CA ASN A 127 20.18 23.51 -5.57
C ASN A 127 20.94 22.23 -5.15
N TYR A 128 21.18 21.28 -6.08
CA TYR A 128 21.88 20.02 -5.81
C TYR A 128 23.26 19.96 -6.50
N LEU A 129 24.09 20.97 -6.25
CA LEU A 129 25.52 20.90 -6.50
C LEU A 129 26.18 20.15 -5.33
N ARG A 130 26.82 19.01 -5.62
CA ARG A 130 27.66 18.32 -4.64
C ARG A 130 29.06 18.19 -5.17
N GLU A 131 30.01 18.61 -4.35
CA GLU A 131 31.42 18.40 -4.63
C GLU A 131 31.85 17.06 -4.03
N VAL A 132 32.44 16.23 -4.89
CA VAL A 132 32.99 14.92 -4.55
C VAL A 132 34.41 14.91 -5.08
N GLU A 133 35.39 14.96 -4.17
CA GLU A 133 36.84 14.98 -4.51
C GLU A 133 37.21 16.08 -5.52
N GLY A 134 36.72 17.30 -5.30
CA GLY A 134 36.99 18.43 -6.19
C GLY A 134 36.16 18.46 -7.47
N ILE A 135 35.35 17.43 -7.75
CA ILE A 135 34.45 17.38 -8.91
C ILE A 135 33.03 17.76 -8.47
N LYS A 136 32.46 18.80 -9.10
CA LYS A 136 31.08 19.23 -8.85
C LYS A 136 30.11 18.41 -9.70
N TYR A 137 29.21 17.68 -9.06
CA TYR A 137 28.13 16.93 -9.71
C TYR A 137 26.81 17.71 -9.68
N VAL A 138 25.98 17.49 -10.69
CA VAL A 138 24.59 17.97 -10.80
C VAL A 138 23.65 16.82 -11.14
N ARG A 139 22.37 16.97 -10.80
CA ARG A 139 21.33 16.02 -11.19
C ARG A 139 20.59 16.50 -12.44
N LEU A 140 20.39 15.61 -13.40
CA LEU A 140 19.60 15.85 -14.61
C LEU A 140 18.39 14.91 -14.60
N ASN A 141 17.21 15.45 -14.91
CA ASN A 141 16.03 14.66 -15.20
C ASN A 141 15.75 14.74 -16.70
N ILE A 142 15.87 13.62 -17.38
CA ILE A 142 15.79 13.56 -18.83
C ILE A 142 14.51 12.81 -19.21
N ALA A 143 13.71 13.43 -20.08
CA ALA A 143 12.55 12.78 -20.67
C ALA A 143 13.02 11.76 -21.73
N PHE A 144 12.55 10.52 -21.63
CA PHE A 144 12.75 9.49 -22.64
C PHE A 144 11.41 9.25 -23.34
N SER A 145 11.28 9.66 -24.60
CA SER A 145 10.00 9.70 -25.33
C SER A 145 9.69 8.44 -26.14
N ALA A 146 10.66 7.54 -26.34
CA ALA A 146 10.45 6.32 -27.11
C ALA A 146 9.72 5.27 -26.27
N ARG A 147 8.70 4.63 -26.86
CA ARG A 147 8.02 3.48 -26.27
C ARG A 147 8.83 2.21 -26.54
N LEU A 148 9.11 1.47 -25.48
CA LEU A 148 9.88 0.23 -25.52
C LEU A 148 8.93 -0.97 -25.65
N PRO A 149 9.27 -1.99 -26.45
CA PRO A 149 8.60 -3.28 -26.38
C PRO A 149 8.84 -3.90 -25.00
N PHE A 150 7.96 -4.80 -24.55
CA PHE A 150 8.20 -5.53 -23.32
C PHE A 150 9.39 -6.49 -23.47
N GLY A 151 10.26 -6.49 -22.46
CA GLY A 151 11.48 -7.28 -22.47
C GLY A 151 12.61 -6.68 -21.62
N TYR A 152 13.75 -7.37 -21.68
CA TYR A 152 14.99 -6.99 -21.02
C TYR A 152 15.93 -6.33 -22.03
N HIS A 153 16.33 -5.09 -21.75
CA HIS A 153 17.08 -4.26 -22.69
C HIS A 153 18.34 -3.70 -22.04
N GLN A 154 19.26 -3.22 -22.86
CA GLN A 154 20.47 -2.52 -22.40
C GLN A 154 20.43 -1.08 -22.86
N LEU A 155 20.43 -0.16 -21.90
CA LEU A 155 20.60 1.27 -22.15
C LEU A 155 22.08 1.63 -22.08
N ARG A 156 22.58 2.31 -23.12
CA ARG A 156 23.90 2.92 -23.16
C ARG A 156 23.77 4.42 -23.36
N LEU A 157 24.42 5.19 -22.49
CA LEU A 157 24.47 6.65 -22.51
C LEU A 157 25.89 7.11 -22.78
N GLN A 158 26.09 7.90 -23.81
CA GLN A 158 27.35 8.58 -24.10
C GLN A 158 27.26 10.03 -23.61
N ILE A 159 28.12 10.41 -22.67
CA ILE A 159 28.17 11.76 -22.09
C ILE A 159 29.61 12.26 -22.18
N GLY A 160 29.88 13.19 -23.11
CA GLY A 160 31.25 13.56 -23.44
C GLY A 160 32.02 12.36 -24.01
N LYS A 161 33.17 12.03 -23.42
CA LYS A 161 34.00 10.89 -23.85
C LYS A 161 33.63 9.57 -23.17
N ASP A 162 32.84 9.63 -22.10
CA ASP A 162 32.54 8.47 -21.26
C ASP A 162 31.20 7.81 -21.63
N SER A 163 31.15 6.49 -21.45
CA SER A 163 29.99 5.65 -21.72
C SER A 163 29.48 5.05 -20.41
N TYR A 164 28.17 5.08 -20.20
CA TYR A 164 27.49 4.52 -19.03
C TYR A 164 26.40 3.54 -19.47
N GLU A 165 26.25 2.44 -18.75
CA GLU A 165 25.29 1.39 -19.07
C GLU A 165 24.30 1.16 -17.94
N SER A 166 23.10 0.71 -18.30
CA SER A 166 22.02 0.38 -17.37
C SER A 166 21.16 -0.74 -17.96
N PHE A 167 20.74 -1.66 -17.11
CA PHE A 167 19.79 -2.71 -17.46
C PHE A 167 18.36 -2.17 -17.38
N LEU A 168 17.60 -2.34 -18.45
CA LEU A 168 16.29 -1.72 -18.61
C LEU A 168 15.23 -2.79 -18.74
N ILE A 169 14.32 -2.84 -17.76
CA ILE A 169 13.21 -3.78 -17.73
C ILE A 169 11.97 -3.04 -18.24
N SER A 170 11.48 -3.40 -19.42
CA SER A 170 10.19 -2.92 -19.89
C SER A 170 9.12 -3.97 -19.64
N ALA A 171 8.15 -3.64 -18.80
CA ALA A 171 7.17 -4.60 -18.29
C ALA A 171 5.74 -4.05 -18.38
N PRO A 172 4.73 -4.93 -18.57
CA PRO A 172 3.34 -4.59 -18.30
C PRO A 172 3.19 -4.17 -16.84
N LEU A 173 2.32 -3.20 -16.55
CA LEU A 173 2.08 -2.81 -15.15
C LEU A 173 1.39 -3.93 -14.34
N GLN A 174 0.59 -4.75 -14.99
CA GLN A 174 -0.22 -5.80 -14.36
C GLN A 174 0.26 -7.18 -14.79
N ALA A 175 0.24 -8.14 -13.87
CA ALA A 175 0.52 -9.55 -14.13
C ALA A 175 -0.50 -10.13 -15.11
N TYR A 176 -0.19 -11.30 -15.65
CA TYR A 176 -1.09 -11.99 -16.55
C TYR A 176 -2.33 -12.48 -15.81
N SER A 177 -3.48 -12.13 -16.37
CA SER A 177 -4.78 -12.68 -16.00
C SER A 177 -5.44 -13.20 -17.27
N ALA A 178 -5.90 -14.45 -17.23
CA ALA A 178 -6.49 -15.09 -18.40
C ALA A 178 -7.75 -14.33 -18.85
N PRO A 179 -7.86 -13.91 -20.13
CA PRO A 179 -9.06 -13.24 -20.61
C PRO A 179 -10.23 -14.23 -20.54
N LYS A 180 -11.20 -13.95 -19.64
CA LYS A 180 -12.39 -14.74 -19.26
C LYS A 180 -12.33 -15.55 -17.94
N SER A 181 -11.58 -15.17 -16.90
CA SER A 181 -11.83 -15.75 -15.56
C SER A 181 -13.09 -15.13 -14.89
N SER A 182 -14.26 -15.31 -15.49
CA SER A 182 -15.55 -15.22 -14.77
C SER A 182 -15.76 -16.43 -13.86
N ASP A 183 -14.82 -17.37 -13.86
CA ASP A 183 -15.02 -18.70 -13.29
C ASP A 183 -14.34 -18.74 -11.93
N ARG A 184 -15.18 -18.82 -10.90
CA ARG A 184 -14.80 -19.16 -9.54
C ARG A 184 -14.22 -20.57 -9.54
N GLN A 185 -12.90 -20.69 -9.52
CA GLN A 185 -12.18 -21.97 -9.55
C GLN A 185 -12.02 -22.56 -8.16
N TRP A 186 -11.72 -23.85 -8.11
CA TRP A 186 -11.27 -24.55 -6.91
C TRP A 186 -10.28 -25.66 -7.25
N GLY A 187 -9.57 -26.12 -6.23
CA GLY A 187 -8.58 -27.18 -6.36
C GLY A 187 -8.21 -27.86 -5.06
N ILE A 188 -7.33 -28.84 -5.17
CA ILE A 188 -6.77 -29.58 -4.05
C ILE A 188 -5.31 -29.18 -3.85
N PHE A 189 -4.90 -29.03 -2.60
CA PHE A 189 -3.51 -28.96 -2.20
C PHE A 189 -3.13 -30.22 -1.42
N LEU A 190 -2.01 -30.85 -1.80
CA LEU A 190 -1.42 -31.98 -1.09
C LEU A 190 0.10 -32.02 -1.37
N PRO A 191 0.97 -32.09 -0.34
CA PRO A 191 2.39 -32.32 -0.56
C PRO A 191 2.65 -33.61 -1.34
N LEU A 192 3.40 -33.54 -2.44
CA LEU A 192 3.57 -34.69 -3.32
C LEU A 192 4.29 -35.84 -2.61
N TYR A 193 5.29 -35.55 -1.76
CA TYR A 193 5.96 -36.59 -0.98
C TYR A 193 5.02 -37.33 -0.01
N ALA A 194 3.94 -36.67 0.44
CA ALA A 194 3.00 -37.24 1.41
C ALA A 194 2.02 -38.21 0.75
N LEU A 195 1.77 -38.03 -0.56
CA LEU A 195 0.95 -38.94 -1.34
C LEU A 195 1.61 -40.32 -1.40
N TRP A 196 0.84 -41.39 -1.33
CA TRP A 196 1.34 -42.74 -1.60
C TRP A 196 0.30 -43.58 -2.35
N SER A 197 0.77 -44.55 -3.12
CA SER A 197 -0.08 -45.43 -3.94
C SER A 197 0.48 -46.85 -4.00
N GLN A 198 -0.34 -47.79 -4.45
CA GLN A 198 0.12 -49.16 -4.70
C GLN A 198 1.12 -49.26 -5.88
N ALA A 199 1.24 -48.21 -6.68
CA ALA A 199 2.15 -48.15 -7.83
C ALA A 199 3.52 -47.53 -7.47
N ASN A 200 3.53 -46.53 -6.59
CA ASN A 200 4.74 -45.74 -6.31
C ASN A 200 5.67 -46.38 -5.28
N TRP A 201 6.83 -45.76 -5.04
CA TRP A 201 7.88 -46.33 -4.19
C TRP A 201 7.80 -45.87 -2.73
N GLY A 202 6.57 -45.74 -2.21
CA GLY A 202 6.26 -45.36 -0.83
C GLY A 202 6.20 -43.85 -0.58
N ALA A 203 6.29 -43.03 -1.62
CA ALA A 203 6.09 -41.58 -1.62
C ALA A 203 5.69 -41.16 -3.05
N GLY A 204 4.95 -40.06 -3.17
CA GLY A 204 4.34 -39.64 -4.43
C GLY A 204 5.36 -39.22 -5.47
N ASP A 205 5.08 -39.53 -6.73
CA ASP A 205 5.90 -39.17 -7.88
C ASP A 205 5.09 -38.40 -8.95
N PHE A 206 5.74 -38.02 -10.05
CA PHE A 206 5.08 -37.28 -11.13
C PHE A 206 3.89 -38.04 -11.74
N SER A 207 3.87 -39.36 -11.73
CA SER A 207 2.70 -40.13 -12.20
C SER A 207 1.53 -40.04 -11.22
N ASP A 208 1.79 -40.11 -9.92
CA ASP A 208 0.76 -39.91 -8.91
C ASP A 208 0.17 -38.49 -8.96
N LEU A 209 1.01 -37.47 -9.21
CA LEU A 209 0.53 -36.10 -9.45
C LEU A 209 -0.42 -36.04 -10.66
N GLY A 210 -0.07 -36.72 -11.75
CA GLY A 210 -0.94 -36.85 -12.92
C GLY A 210 -2.28 -37.55 -12.63
N ARG A 211 -2.27 -38.58 -11.79
CA ARG A 211 -3.50 -39.27 -11.35
C ARG A 211 -4.35 -38.42 -10.40
N LEU A 212 -3.71 -37.63 -9.54
CA LEU A 212 -4.41 -36.65 -8.69
C LEU A 212 -5.09 -35.57 -9.56
N MET A 213 -4.44 -35.12 -10.63
CA MET A 213 -5.03 -34.20 -11.61
C MET A 213 -6.29 -34.78 -12.26
N ASP A 214 -6.26 -36.06 -12.66
CA ASP A 214 -7.42 -36.75 -13.21
C ASP A 214 -8.59 -36.78 -12.21
N TRP A 215 -8.32 -37.14 -10.95
CA TRP A 215 -9.35 -37.19 -9.93
C TRP A 215 -9.98 -35.81 -9.64
N VAL A 216 -9.17 -34.76 -9.52
CA VAL A 216 -9.67 -33.39 -9.29
C VAL A 216 -10.51 -32.91 -10.48
N LYS A 217 -10.07 -33.21 -11.71
CA LYS A 217 -10.80 -32.91 -12.94
C LYS A 217 -12.18 -33.59 -12.97
N ASP A 218 -12.22 -34.88 -12.65
CA ASP A 218 -13.46 -35.66 -12.64
C ASP A 218 -14.49 -35.17 -11.61
N LEU A 219 -14.02 -34.47 -10.57
CA LEU A 219 -14.83 -33.81 -9.56
C LEU A 219 -15.25 -32.38 -9.95
N GLY A 220 -14.71 -31.83 -11.04
CA GLY A 220 -15.01 -30.50 -11.53
C GLY A 220 -14.04 -29.39 -11.09
N GLY A 221 -13.00 -29.74 -10.33
CA GLY A 221 -11.92 -28.82 -9.95
C GLY A 221 -10.93 -28.59 -11.09
N SER A 222 -10.14 -27.53 -10.98
CA SER A 222 -9.21 -27.11 -12.04
C SER A 222 -7.80 -26.79 -11.57
N ILE A 223 -7.51 -26.90 -10.27
CA ILE A 223 -6.22 -26.51 -9.70
C ILE A 223 -5.67 -27.65 -8.84
N ILE A 224 -4.37 -27.95 -9.02
CA ILE A 224 -3.65 -28.94 -8.23
C ILE A 224 -2.41 -28.27 -7.66
N GLY A 225 -2.39 -28.10 -6.34
CA GLY A 225 -1.29 -27.48 -5.61
C GLY A 225 -0.45 -28.46 -4.83
N THR A 226 0.84 -28.17 -4.75
CA THR A 226 1.78 -28.95 -3.94
C THR A 226 2.93 -28.06 -3.47
N LEU A 227 3.79 -28.61 -2.62
CA LEU A 227 5.00 -27.94 -2.11
C LEU A 227 6.08 -27.84 -3.21
N PRO A 228 7.15 -27.04 -3.02
CA PRO A 228 8.23 -26.95 -3.99
C PRO A 228 8.76 -28.32 -4.44
N LEU A 229 8.88 -28.53 -5.74
CA LEU A 229 9.34 -29.77 -6.38
C LEU A 229 10.86 -29.76 -6.65
N LEU A 230 11.58 -28.91 -5.91
CA LEU A 230 12.98 -28.59 -6.13
C LEU A 230 13.91 -29.58 -5.41
N PRO A 231 15.14 -29.80 -5.91
CA PRO A 231 16.08 -30.75 -5.34
C PRO A 231 16.45 -30.35 -3.92
N THR A 232 16.46 -31.33 -3.02
CA THR A 232 16.84 -31.20 -1.62
C THR A 232 17.99 -32.16 -1.30
N PHE A 233 18.62 -32.00 -0.14
CA PHE A 233 19.69 -32.90 0.27
C PHE A 233 19.10 -34.15 0.95
N LEU A 234 18.81 -35.17 0.15
CA LEU A 234 18.10 -36.38 0.61
C LEU A 234 19.01 -37.58 0.91
N SER A 235 20.27 -37.52 0.51
CA SER A 235 21.29 -38.56 0.74
C SER A 235 22.08 -38.30 2.03
N ASP A 236 23.25 -38.94 2.18
CA ASP A 236 24.23 -38.64 3.24
C ASP A 236 24.63 -37.15 3.31
N SER A 237 25.38 -36.78 4.36
CA SER A 237 25.74 -35.40 4.73
C SER A 237 26.17 -34.47 3.57
N PRO A 238 25.56 -33.27 3.40
CA PRO A 238 24.47 -32.71 4.21
C PRO A 238 23.12 -33.41 3.96
N PHE A 239 22.20 -33.40 4.94
CA PHE A 239 20.83 -33.91 4.80
C PHE A 239 19.84 -32.86 5.28
N ASP A 240 18.92 -32.47 4.40
CA ASP A 240 17.87 -31.49 4.67
C ASP A 240 16.71 -31.75 3.69
N PRO A 241 15.60 -32.37 4.15
CA PRO A 241 14.46 -32.69 3.30
C PRO A 241 13.51 -31.52 3.07
N SER A 242 13.76 -30.34 3.66
CA SER A 242 12.85 -29.20 3.57
C SER A 242 12.69 -28.70 2.13
N PRO A 243 11.46 -28.65 1.58
CA PRO A 243 11.20 -28.07 0.26
C PRO A 243 11.56 -26.57 0.17
N TYR A 244 11.67 -25.89 1.32
CA TYR A 244 12.02 -24.47 1.43
C TYR A 244 13.53 -24.22 1.61
N ALA A 245 14.32 -25.29 1.74
CA ALA A 245 15.78 -25.25 1.67
C ALA A 245 16.29 -26.07 0.46
N PRO A 246 15.89 -25.72 -0.77
CA PRO A 246 16.34 -26.47 -1.93
C PRO A 246 17.83 -26.26 -2.20
N VAL A 247 18.50 -27.29 -2.72
CA VAL A 247 19.85 -27.23 -3.27
C VAL A 247 19.92 -26.20 -4.41
N SER A 248 18.85 -26.09 -5.20
CA SER A 248 18.74 -25.15 -6.31
C SER A 248 17.29 -24.84 -6.66
N ARG A 249 17.02 -23.61 -7.11
CA ARG A 249 15.74 -23.20 -7.73
C ARG A 249 15.73 -23.34 -9.27
N LEU A 250 16.78 -23.93 -9.84
CA LEU A 250 17.00 -24.04 -11.30
C LEU A 250 16.86 -25.48 -11.83
N PHE A 251 16.61 -26.45 -10.95
CA PHE A 251 16.59 -27.87 -11.28
C PHE A 251 15.45 -28.57 -10.51
N TRP A 252 15.17 -29.83 -10.87
CA TRP A 252 14.07 -30.60 -10.30
C TRP A 252 14.56 -31.71 -9.36
N ASN A 253 13.73 -32.05 -8.36
CA ASN A 253 14.05 -33.10 -7.41
C ASN A 253 13.92 -34.50 -8.03
N GLU A 254 15.00 -35.26 -7.99
CA GLU A 254 15.03 -36.65 -8.47
C GLU A 254 14.11 -37.59 -7.69
N PHE A 255 13.77 -37.22 -6.45
CA PHE A 255 12.91 -38.01 -5.59
C PHE A 255 11.50 -38.19 -6.18
N TYR A 256 11.03 -37.26 -6.99
CA TYR A 256 9.69 -37.32 -7.60
C TYR A 256 9.63 -38.04 -8.94
N LEU A 257 10.75 -38.63 -9.41
CA LEU A 257 10.74 -39.44 -10.63
C LEU A 257 9.96 -40.74 -10.43
N ASP A 258 9.07 -41.02 -11.36
CA ASP A 258 8.50 -42.35 -11.56
C ASP A 258 9.47 -43.18 -12.40
N VAL A 259 10.22 -44.05 -11.74
CA VAL A 259 11.21 -44.93 -12.39
C VAL A 259 10.54 -45.94 -13.32
N THR A 260 9.28 -46.33 -13.04
CA THR A 260 8.56 -47.36 -13.79
C THR A 260 8.13 -46.91 -15.18
N ARG A 261 8.13 -45.60 -15.43
CA ARG A 261 7.81 -45.00 -16.74
C ARG A 261 9.01 -44.72 -17.63
N ILE A 262 10.21 -45.00 -17.14
CA ILE A 262 11.44 -44.80 -17.92
C ILE A 262 11.54 -45.92 -18.97
N PRO A 263 11.52 -45.62 -20.28
CA PRO A 263 11.49 -46.65 -21.33
C PRO A 263 12.67 -47.64 -21.24
N GLU A 264 13.85 -47.15 -20.86
CA GLU A 264 15.07 -47.93 -20.71
C GLU A 264 14.96 -49.05 -19.67
N LEU A 265 14.01 -48.95 -18.71
CA LEU A 265 13.80 -49.96 -17.68
C LEU A 265 13.46 -51.34 -18.25
N PHE A 266 12.70 -51.39 -19.34
CA PHE A 266 12.26 -52.66 -19.95
C PHE A 266 13.35 -53.31 -20.82
N SER A 267 14.40 -52.57 -21.17
CA SER A 267 15.53 -53.08 -21.96
C SER A 267 16.78 -53.30 -21.10
N CYS A 268 16.89 -52.67 -19.94
CA CYS A 268 17.99 -52.84 -19.00
C CYS A 268 17.77 -54.07 -18.11
N GLY A 269 18.22 -55.25 -18.56
CA GLY A 269 18.13 -56.51 -17.82
C GLY A 269 18.54 -56.41 -16.33
N PRO A 270 19.73 -55.86 -16.00
CA PRO A 270 20.18 -55.73 -14.61
C PRO A 270 19.30 -54.84 -13.72
N ALA A 271 18.65 -53.82 -14.29
CA ALA A 271 17.72 -52.96 -13.56
C ALA A 271 16.40 -53.70 -13.27
N LEU A 272 15.88 -54.43 -14.26
CA LEU A 272 14.67 -55.23 -14.13
C LEU A 272 14.84 -56.40 -13.15
N GLU A 273 15.97 -57.11 -13.21
CA GLU A 273 16.32 -58.18 -12.27
C GLU A 273 16.38 -57.67 -10.82
N LEU A 274 17.04 -56.53 -10.60
CA LEU A 274 17.11 -55.90 -9.27
C LEU A 274 15.71 -55.55 -8.76
N MET A 275 14.90 -54.88 -9.59
CA MET A 275 13.56 -54.45 -9.20
C MET A 275 12.64 -55.65 -8.88
N ASN A 276 12.83 -56.79 -9.55
CA ASN A 276 12.05 -58.01 -9.32
C ASN A 276 12.62 -58.90 -8.21
N SER A 277 13.77 -58.57 -7.62
CA SER A 277 14.35 -59.36 -6.52
C SER A 277 13.48 -59.33 -5.26
N ALA A 278 13.51 -60.41 -4.48
CA ALA A 278 12.71 -60.54 -3.26
C ALA A 278 13.01 -59.40 -2.26
N ASP A 279 14.30 -59.13 -2.02
CA ASP A 279 14.76 -58.08 -1.11
C ASP A 279 14.25 -56.69 -1.52
N PHE A 280 14.27 -56.38 -2.83
CA PHE A 280 13.77 -55.10 -3.33
C PHE A 280 12.25 -54.97 -3.13
N GLN A 281 11.50 -56.05 -3.38
CA GLN A 281 10.05 -56.08 -3.19
C GLN A 281 9.66 -56.01 -1.70
N ASP A 282 10.44 -56.59 -0.80
CA ASP A 282 10.26 -56.46 0.65
C ASP A 282 10.53 -55.05 1.15
N GLU A 283 11.59 -54.41 0.65
CA GLU A 283 11.89 -53.01 0.97
C GLU A 283 10.80 -52.07 0.45
N LEU A 284 10.30 -52.29 -0.77
CA LEU A 284 9.17 -51.54 -1.34
C LEU A 284 7.88 -51.69 -0.51
N ARG A 285 7.55 -52.92 -0.09
CA ARG A 285 6.42 -53.18 0.82
C ARG A 285 6.58 -52.42 2.15
N THR A 286 7.80 -52.44 2.70
CA THR A 286 8.13 -51.72 3.93
C THR A 286 7.87 -50.22 3.76
N PHE A 287 8.42 -49.60 2.71
CA PHE A 287 8.22 -48.18 2.46
C PHE A 287 6.78 -47.80 2.20
N ARG A 288 5.94 -48.66 1.61
CA ARG A 288 4.50 -48.35 1.47
C ARG A 288 3.76 -48.41 2.80
N SER A 289 4.21 -49.23 3.74
CA SER A 289 3.54 -49.43 5.04
C SER A 289 3.93 -48.43 6.13
N THR A 290 5.09 -47.77 6.03
CA THR A 290 5.53 -46.82 7.07
C THR A 290 4.74 -45.51 7.00
N PRO A 291 4.36 -44.90 8.15
CA PRO A 291 3.62 -43.63 8.17
C PRO A 291 4.50 -42.43 7.78
N LEU A 292 5.82 -42.59 7.87
CA LEU A 292 6.80 -41.56 7.50
C LEU A 292 7.51 -41.94 6.20
N VAL A 293 7.81 -40.92 5.41
CA VAL A 293 8.75 -40.95 4.30
C VAL A 293 10.16 -41.13 4.88
N ASP A 294 10.87 -42.13 4.37
CA ASP A 294 12.27 -42.43 4.69
C ASP A 294 13.13 -42.02 3.50
N TYR A 295 13.34 -40.70 3.36
CA TYR A 295 14.02 -40.12 2.22
C TYR A 295 15.36 -40.78 1.91
N ARG A 296 16.18 -41.08 2.94
CA ARG A 296 17.52 -41.65 2.75
C ARG A 296 17.47 -43.02 2.11
N ARG A 297 16.67 -43.94 2.69
CA ARG A 297 16.59 -45.31 2.16
C ARG A 297 15.82 -45.36 0.85
N GLN A 298 14.79 -44.53 0.68
CA GLN A 298 14.02 -44.47 -0.56
C GLN A 298 14.83 -43.88 -1.72
N ILE A 299 15.63 -42.83 -1.50
CA ILE A 299 16.48 -42.28 -2.55
C ILE A 299 17.62 -43.25 -2.90
N GLU A 300 18.18 -43.95 -1.91
CA GLU A 300 19.17 -45.02 -2.14
C GLU A 300 18.57 -46.17 -2.97
N MET A 301 17.33 -46.57 -2.67
CA MET A 301 16.61 -47.57 -3.47
C MET A 301 16.39 -47.11 -4.91
N LYS A 302 15.92 -45.88 -5.13
CA LYS A 302 15.78 -45.27 -6.47
C LYS A 302 17.12 -45.23 -7.19
N ARG A 303 18.18 -44.82 -6.50
CA ARG A 303 19.53 -44.70 -7.04
C ARG A 303 20.05 -46.03 -7.59
N ARG A 304 19.92 -47.14 -6.86
CA ARG A 304 20.41 -48.46 -7.32
C ARG A 304 19.85 -48.87 -8.70
N VAL A 305 18.59 -48.52 -8.98
CA VAL A 305 17.95 -48.78 -10.28
C VAL A 305 18.37 -47.72 -11.30
N MET A 306 18.27 -46.45 -10.94
CA MET A 306 18.56 -45.33 -11.83
C MET A 306 20.01 -45.27 -12.31
N GLU A 307 20.99 -45.68 -11.51
CA GLU A 307 22.40 -45.80 -11.94
C GLU A 307 22.60 -46.83 -13.04
N ARG A 308 21.89 -47.97 -12.96
CA ARG A 308 21.90 -49.01 -14.01
C ARG A 308 21.26 -48.49 -15.29
N LEU A 309 20.17 -47.74 -15.17
CA LEU A 309 19.50 -47.11 -16.31
C LEU A 309 20.38 -46.03 -16.95
N ALA A 310 21.03 -45.18 -16.16
CA ALA A 310 21.97 -44.19 -16.67
C ALA A 310 23.16 -44.87 -17.38
N GLY A 311 23.75 -45.90 -16.76
CA GLY A 311 24.82 -46.68 -17.38
C GLY A 311 24.39 -47.31 -18.71
N TYR A 312 23.22 -47.93 -18.76
CA TYR A 312 22.65 -48.47 -20.00
C TYR A 312 22.44 -47.36 -21.05
N PHE A 313 21.88 -46.22 -20.65
CA PHE A 313 21.61 -45.09 -21.54
C PHE A 313 22.87 -44.51 -22.19
N PHE A 314 23.98 -44.43 -21.46
CA PHE A 314 25.23 -43.88 -21.99
C PHE A 314 26.14 -44.89 -22.70
N ASN A 315 26.01 -46.18 -22.41
CA ASN A 315 26.83 -47.23 -23.02
C ASN A 315 26.22 -47.83 -24.29
N GLU A 316 24.89 -47.87 -24.39
CA GLU A 316 24.18 -48.40 -25.56
C GLU A 316 23.88 -47.30 -26.58
N ARG A 317 23.55 -47.69 -27.82
CA ARG A 317 23.10 -46.74 -28.85
C ARG A 317 21.57 -46.65 -28.84
N LEU A 318 21.05 -45.55 -28.29
CA LEU A 318 19.60 -45.29 -28.18
C LEU A 318 19.20 -44.06 -29.01
N GLU A 319 17.98 -44.08 -29.57
CA GLU A 319 17.43 -42.97 -30.35
C GLU A 319 17.30 -41.67 -29.54
N GLU A 320 17.03 -41.79 -28.23
CA GLU A 320 16.82 -40.68 -27.30
C GLU A 320 18.10 -39.86 -27.01
N GLN A 321 19.29 -40.36 -27.36
CA GLN A 321 20.56 -39.67 -27.10
C GLN A 321 20.69 -38.34 -27.85
N ASP A 322 20.08 -38.22 -29.04
CA ASP A 322 20.05 -36.95 -29.79
C ASP A 322 19.21 -35.89 -29.06
N ALA A 323 18.07 -36.28 -28.50
CA ALA A 323 17.22 -35.39 -27.72
C ALA A 323 17.89 -34.97 -26.41
N PHE A 324 18.56 -35.92 -25.74
CA PHE A 324 19.39 -35.63 -24.56
C PHE A 324 20.52 -34.64 -24.85
N ARG A 325 21.26 -34.81 -25.96
CA ARG A 325 22.30 -33.85 -26.36
C ARG A 325 21.74 -32.43 -26.53
N LYS A 326 20.60 -32.30 -27.22
CA LYS A 326 19.91 -31.02 -27.39
C LYS A 326 19.45 -30.40 -26.06
N PHE A 327 19.00 -31.23 -25.12
CA PHE A 327 18.64 -30.77 -23.78
C PHE A 327 19.86 -30.18 -23.04
N VAL A 328 21.00 -30.88 -23.05
CA VAL A 328 22.23 -30.40 -22.41
C VAL A 328 22.75 -29.13 -23.10
N GLU A 329 22.76 -29.09 -24.44
CA GLU A 329 23.15 -27.91 -25.22
C GLU A 329 22.23 -26.71 -24.94
N GLY A 330 20.92 -26.95 -24.77
CA GLY A 330 19.93 -25.93 -24.45
C GLY A 330 19.97 -25.45 -23.00
N SER A 331 20.56 -26.22 -22.08
CA SER A 331 20.67 -25.89 -20.65
C SER A 331 22.06 -26.19 -20.10
N PRO A 332 23.12 -25.46 -20.49
CA PRO A 332 24.50 -25.77 -20.09
C PRO A 332 24.76 -25.82 -18.58
N ALA A 333 23.93 -25.13 -17.79
CA ALA A 333 24.00 -25.16 -16.33
C ALA A 333 23.71 -26.56 -15.73
N VAL A 334 23.00 -27.44 -16.46
CA VAL A 334 22.68 -28.80 -15.98
C VAL A 334 23.93 -29.65 -15.81
N GLU A 335 24.93 -29.48 -16.68
CA GLU A 335 26.18 -30.21 -16.57
C GLU A 335 26.99 -29.74 -15.36
N ASP A 336 27.02 -28.44 -15.12
CA ASP A 336 27.70 -27.87 -13.98
C ASP A 336 27.04 -28.27 -12.64
N TYR A 337 25.70 -28.29 -12.62
CA TYR A 337 24.94 -28.81 -11.49
C TYR A 337 25.21 -30.30 -11.24
N ALA A 338 25.26 -31.13 -12.29
CA ALA A 338 25.57 -32.54 -12.15
C ALA A 338 26.99 -32.78 -11.59
N ARG A 339 27.97 -31.99 -12.02
CA ARG A 339 29.33 -32.00 -11.43
C ARG A 339 29.30 -31.62 -9.96
N PHE A 340 28.55 -30.57 -9.60
CA PHE A 340 28.39 -30.16 -8.21
C PHE A 340 27.78 -31.28 -7.35
N ARG A 341 26.67 -31.88 -7.77
CA ARG A 341 26.03 -32.98 -7.04
C ARG A 341 26.96 -34.17 -6.87
N ALA A 342 27.68 -34.56 -7.93
CA ALA A 342 28.66 -35.64 -7.89
C ALA A 342 29.86 -35.33 -6.98
N ALA A 343 30.31 -34.07 -6.93
CA ALA A 343 31.34 -33.63 -6.01
C ALA A 343 30.85 -33.67 -4.56
N THR A 344 29.62 -33.23 -4.28
CA THR A 344 29.01 -33.32 -2.95
C THR A 344 28.99 -34.75 -2.42
N GLU A 345 28.65 -35.72 -3.28
CA GLU A 345 28.64 -37.14 -2.90
C GLU A 345 30.03 -37.70 -2.61
N LYS A 346 31.04 -37.30 -3.41
CA LYS A 346 32.43 -37.70 -3.21
C LYS A 346 32.99 -37.13 -1.91
N GLN A 347 32.69 -35.86 -1.64
CA GLN A 347 33.26 -35.13 -0.51
C GLN A 347 32.51 -35.39 0.81
N ARG A 348 31.20 -35.69 0.75
CA ARG A 348 30.30 -35.90 1.91
C ARG A 348 30.35 -34.78 2.95
N LYS A 349 30.55 -33.56 2.47
CA LYS A 349 30.72 -32.35 3.27
C LYS A 349 30.10 -31.15 2.56
N PRO A 350 29.65 -30.12 3.31
CA PRO A 350 29.32 -28.81 2.78
C PRO A 350 30.39 -28.27 1.82
N TRP A 351 29.98 -27.56 0.77
CA TRP A 351 30.95 -27.00 -0.18
C TRP A 351 31.91 -26.00 0.47
N THR A 352 31.49 -25.36 1.56
CA THR A 352 32.29 -24.45 2.37
C THR A 352 33.52 -25.13 3.01
N GLU A 353 33.54 -26.47 3.05
CA GLU A 353 34.65 -27.28 3.57
C GLU A 353 35.52 -27.93 2.48
N TRP A 354 35.14 -27.85 1.20
CA TRP A 354 35.89 -28.46 0.08
C TRP A 354 37.31 -27.87 -0.11
N PRO A 355 38.17 -28.40 -0.99
CA PRO A 355 39.41 -27.71 -1.37
C PRO A 355 39.16 -26.28 -1.90
N MET A 356 40.12 -25.37 -1.72
CA MET A 356 39.94 -23.93 -2.03
C MET A 356 39.56 -23.67 -3.50
N SER A 357 40.15 -24.40 -4.46
CA SER A 357 39.79 -24.33 -5.88
C SER A 357 38.31 -24.63 -6.12
N ASN A 358 37.80 -25.67 -5.46
CA ASN A 358 36.44 -26.15 -5.60
C ASN A 358 35.47 -25.18 -4.95
N ARG A 359 35.86 -24.59 -3.80
CA ARG A 359 35.13 -23.48 -3.21
C ARG A 359 35.02 -22.30 -4.16
N GLN A 360 35.97 -22.04 -5.05
CA GLN A 360 35.90 -20.88 -5.97
C GLN A 360 35.03 -21.09 -7.21
N GLY A 361 34.26 -22.20 -7.26
CA GLY A 361 33.32 -22.46 -8.36
C GLY A 361 33.92 -23.26 -9.51
N VAL A 362 35.11 -23.85 -9.32
CA VAL A 362 35.82 -24.62 -10.34
C VAL A 362 35.93 -26.07 -9.89
N LEU A 363 35.29 -26.98 -10.63
CA LEU A 363 35.40 -28.44 -10.40
C LEU A 363 36.12 -29.09 -11.59
N ASN A 364 37.22 -29.76 -11.32
CA ASN A 364 37.98 -30.57 -12.28
C ASN A 364 37.46 -32.01 -12.28
N GLU A 365 37.89 -32.82 -13.25
CA GLU A 365 37.44 -34.22 -13.37
C GLU A 365 37.82 -35.08 -12.16
N ASP A 366 38.91 -34.76 -11.45
CA ASP A 366 39.32 -35.44 -10.22
C ASP A 366 38.46 -35.09 -9.00
N ASP A 367 37.60 -34.06 -9.08
CA ASP A 367 36.82 -33.56 -7.93
C ASP A 367 35.49 -34.30 -7.74
N TYR A 368 35.09 -35.12 -8.70
CA TYR A 368 33.87 -35.93 -8.68
C TYR A 368 34.11 -37.29 -9.33
N GLU A 369 33.11 -38.18 -9.27
CA GLU A 369 33.14 -39.44 -10.01
C GLU A 369 32.32 -39.28 -11.29
N GLN A 370 32.88 -39.69 -12.44
CA GLN A 370 32.24 -39.49 -13.75
C GLN A 370 30.88 -40.19 -13.84
N ASN A 371 30.74 -41.40 -13.27
CA ASN A 371 29.47 -42.13 -13.26
C ASN A 371 28.39 -41.38 -12.47
N ASN A 372 28.74 -40.75 -11.34
CA ASN A 372 27.79 -39.97 -10.54
C ASN A 372 27.37 -38.69 -11.29
N LYS A 373 28.29 -38.04 -11.99
CA LYS A 373 27.96 -36.90 -12.88
C LYS A 373 26.97 -37.32 -13.97
N LEU A 374 27.23 -38.44 -14.65
CA LEU A 374 26.34 -38.97 -15.69
C LEU A 374 24.96 -39.33 -15.14
N TYR A 375 24.90 -39.93 -13.95
CA TYR A 375 23.66 -40.20 -13.23
C TYR A 375 22.84 -38.91 -13.02
N HIS A 376 23.45 -37.86 -12.46
CA HIS A 376 22.74 -36.61 -12.18
C HIS A 376 22.26 -35.90 -13.46
N LEU A 377 23.03 -35.96 -14.54
CA LEU A 377 22.60 -35.49 -15.86
C LEU A 377 21.38 -36.24 -16.37
N TYR A 378 21.42 -37.58 -16.30
CA TYR A 378 20.33 -38.44 -16.75
C TYR A 378 19.04 -38.21 -15.95
N VAL A 379 19.16 -38.06 -14.64
CA VAL A 379 18.04 -37.74 -13.74
C VAL A 379 17.36 -36.44 -14.11
N GLN A 380 18.11 -35.37 -14.40
CA GLN A 380 17.51 -34.08 -14.78
C GLN A 380 16.82 -34.18 -16.15
N TRP A 381 17.38 -34.95 -17.07
CA TRP A 381 16.73 -35.26 -18.35
C TRP A 381 15.39 -35.99 -18.16
N GLN A 382 15.35 -37.01 -17.29
CA GLN A 382 14.11 -37.73 -17.00
C GLN A 382 13.08 -36.84 -16.29
N ALA A 383 13.52 -35.95 -15.41
CA ALA A 383 12.63 -35.00 -14.72
C ALA A 383 12.00 -34.01 -15.71
N GLU A 384 12.80 -33.48 -16.64
CA GLU A 384 12.32 -32.61 -17.73
C GLU A 384 11.26 -33.32 -18.58
N LYS A 385 11.47 -34.59 -18.95
CA LYS A 385 10.50 -35.38 -19.72
C LYS A 385 9.18 -35.57 -18.95
N GLN A 386 9.26 -35.99 -17.69
CA GLN A 386 8.05 -36.29 -16.91
C GLN A 386 7.25 -35.03 -16.57
N LEU A 387 7.92 -33.91 -16.23
CA LEU A 387 7.25 -32.62 -16.00
C LEU A 387 6.66 -32.04 -17.29
N SER A 388 7.36 -32.14 -18.43
CA SER A 388 6.80 -31.73 -19.72
C SER A 388 5.53 -32.53 -20.07
N ALA A 389 5.52 -33.84 -19.80
CA ALA A 389 4.34 -34.66 -20.01
C ALA A 389 3.17 -34.27 -19.08
N LEU A 390 3.46 -33.87 -17.85
CA LEU A 390 2.45 -33.34 -16.91
C LEU A 390 1.90 -31.99 -17.37
N ASP A 391 2.77 -31.11 -17.86
CA ASP A 391 2.38 -29.81 -18.38
C ASP A 391 1.51 -29.92 -19.64
N GLU A 392 1.88 -30.77 -20.59
CA GLU A 392 1.07 -31.10 -21.76
C GLU A 392 -0.29 -31.65 -21.36
N LYS A 393 -0.34 -32.50 -20.32
CA LYS A 393 -1.58 -33.01 -19.75
C LYS A 393 -2.41 -31.88 -19.13
N ALA A 394 -1.82 -31.04 -18.30
CA ALA A 394 -2.50 -29.91 -17.65
C ALA A 394 -3.15 -29.00 -18.69
N HIS A 395 -2.39 -28.61 -19.72
CA HIS A 395 -2.87 -27.79 -20.82
C HIS A 395 -3.99 -28.45 -21.62
N ARG A 396 -3.85 -29.73 -21.98
CA ARG A 396 -4.88 -30.49 -22.71
C ARG A 396 -6.18 -30.60 -21.91
N ASP A 397 -6.08 -30.78 -20.60
CA ASP A 397 -7.21 -31.00 -19.71
C ASP A 397 -7.80 -29.70 -19.12
N GLY A 398 -7.19 -28.54 -19.42
CA GLY A 398 -7.63 -27.24 -18.89
C GLY A 398 -7.38 -27.06 -17.38
N LEU A 399 -6.37 -27.76 -16.86
CA LEU A 399 -5.97 -27.73 -15.46
C LEU A 399 -4.78 -26.80 -15.25
N SER A 400 -4.65 -26.27 -14.05
CA SER A 400 -3.51 -25.46 -13.63
C SER A 400 -2.74 -26.16 -12.52
N LEU A 401 -1.44 -26.38 -12.75
CA LEU A 401 -0.51 -26.67 -11.66
C LEU A 401 -0.26 -25.39 -10.86
N TYR A 402 -0.50 -25.47 -9.56
CA TYR A 402 -0.18 -24.44 -8.59
C TYR A 402 1.18 -24.76 -7.97
N LEU A 403 2.22 -24.15 -8.52
CA LEU A 403 3.60 -24.32 -8.05
C LEU A 403 3.97 -23.26 -7.03
N ASP A 404 4.98 -23.57 -6.23
CA ASP A 404 5.45 -22.73 -5.14
C ASP A 404 6.90 -22.29 -5.36
N PHE A 405 7.14 -20.98 -5.27
CA PHE A 405 8.44 -20.36 -5.44
C PHE A 405 9.01 -20.00 -4.05
N PRO A 406 9.95 -20.81 -3.51
CA PRO A 406 10.49 -20.58 -2.19
C PRO A 406 11.35 -19.31 -2.13
N LEU A 407 11.26 -18.61 -1.00
CA LEU A 407 12.01 -17.39 -0.71
C LEU A 407 13.53 -17.59 -0.80
N GLY A 408 14.01 -18.69 -0.20
CA GLY A 408 15.42 -19.00 0.00
C GLY A 408 15.90 -20.27 -0.71
N VAL A 409 17.19 -20.60 -0.49
CA VAL A 409 17.87 -21.82 -0.93
C VAL A 409 18.78 -22.30 0.19
N ASN A 410 19.10 -23.59 0.24
CA ASN A 410 20.05 -24.11 1.23
C ASN A 410 21.42 -23.41 1.09
N ARG A 411 22.05 -23.05 2.23
CA ARG A 411 23.37 -22.38 2.27
C ARG A 411 24.44 -23.18 1.54
N ASP A 412 24.37 -24.49 1.64
CA ASP A 412 25.31 -25.42 1.03
C ASP A 412 24.83 -25.91 -0.35
N GLY A 413 23.80 -25.27 -0.90
CA GLY A 413 23.23 -25.58 -2.21
C GLY A 413 24.07 -25.06 -3.38
N TYR A 414 23.77 -25.63 -4.56
CA TYR A 414 24.40 -25.26 -5.84
C TYR A 414 24.24 -23.77 -6.15
N ASP A 415 23.07 -23.20 -5.89
CA ASP A 415 22.79 -21.80 -6.23
C ASP A 415 23.73 -20.85 -5.48
N VAL A 416 23.94 -21.10 -4.18
CA VAL A 416 24.84 -20.31 -3.34
C VAL A 416 26.30 -20.56 -3.71
N TRP A 417 26.66 -21.80 -4.02
CA TRP A 417 28.01 -22.14 -4.48
C TRP A 417 28.35 -21.43 -5.79
N ARG A 418 27.45 -21.50 -6.78
CA ARG A 418 27.70 -21.01 -8.15
C ARG A 418 27.46 -19.50 -8.32
N GLN A 419 26.44 -18.95 -7.68
CA GLN A 419 26.04 -17.54 -7.79
C GLN A 419 26.41 -16.74 -6.53
N ARG A 420 27.52 -17.10 -5.89
CA ARG A 420 27.89 -16.63 -4.55
C ARG A 420 27.80 -15.12 -4.34
N ASP A 421 28.23 -14.35 -5.34
CA ASP A 421 28.29 -12.89 -5.24
C ASP A 421 26.92 -12.22 -5.08
N VAL A 422 25.82 -12.88 -5.49
CA VAL A 422 24.47 -12.35 -5.32
C VAL A 422 23.79 -12.79 -4.03
N PHE A 423 24.50 -13.49 -3.14
CA PHE A 423 24.03 -13.89 -1.81
C PHE A 423 24.84 -13.18 -0.71
N ALA A 424 24.18 -12.78 0.37
CA ALA A 424 24.84 -12.23 1.55
C ALA A 424 25.14 -13.34 2.55
N LEU A 425 26.30 -13.99 2.40
CA LEU A 425 26.68 -15.15 3.21
C LEU A 425 26.87 -14.83 4.71
N GLY A 426 27.10 -13.55 5.07
CA GLY A 426 27.24 -13.12 6.47
C GLY A 426 25.92 -12.97 7.23
N ALA A 427 24.79 -13.34 6.62
CA ALA A 427 23.46 -13.25 7.22
C ALA A 427 22.61 -14.49 6.90
N SER A 428 21.51 -14.61 7.63
CA SER A 428 20.46 -15.59 7.44
C SER A 428 19.11 -14.88 7.30
N GLY A 429 18.23 -15.37 6.44
CA GLY A 429 16.84 -14.93 6.38
C GLY A 429 16.05 -15.44 7.59
N GLY A 430 15.07 -14.66 8.05
CA GLY A 430 14.24 -15.05 9.18
C GLY A 430 13.00 -14.18 9.33
N ALA A 431 12.40 -14.24 10.52
CA ALA A 431 11.29 -13.38 10.95
C ALA A 431 11.54 -12.86 12.38
N PRO A 432 11.07 -11.63 12.69
CA PRO A 432 11.15 -11.10 14.05
C PRO A 432 10.27 -11.91 15.02
N PRO A 433 10.46 -11.75 16.34
CA PRO A 433 9.56 -12.30 17.36
C PRO A 433 8.08 -11.98 17.12
N ASP A 434 7.22 -13.00 17.26
CA ASP A 434 5.76 -12.90 17.12
C ASP A 434 4.97 -13.70 18.18
N ASP A 435 3.64 -13.73 18.07
CA ASP A 435 2.71 -14.34 19.04
C ASP A 435 2.90 -15.86 19.11
N PHE A 436 3.26 -16.47 17.98
CA PHE A 436 3.47 -17.90 17.82
C PHE A 436 4.94 -18.29 18.10
N PHE A 437 5.88 -17.42 17.74
CA PHE A 437 7.33 -17.58 17.83
C PHE A 437 7.96 -16.42 18.59
N ARG A 438 7.85 -16.44 19.92
CA ARG A 438 8.34 -15.36 20.80
C ARG A 438 9.85 -15.11 20.74
N GLY A 439 10.64 -16.06 20.25
CA GLY A 439 12.07 -15.91 20.00
C GLY A 439 12.43 -15.35 18.62
N GLY A 440 11.45 -15.22 17.72
CA GLY A 440 11.68 -15.03 16.28
C GLY A 440 12.04 -16.35 15.59
N GLN A 441 12.24 -16.28 14.28
CA GLN A 441 12.56 -17.45 13.46
C GLN A 441 13.83 -17.21 12.66
N ASN A 442 14.74 -18.19 12.64
CA ASN A 442 15.89 -18.21 11.75
C ASN A 442 15.70 -19.33 10.72
N TRP A 443 15.48 -18.97 9.46
CA TRP A 443 15.19 -19.93 8.39
C TRP A 443 16.45 -20.50 7.73
N GLY A 444 17.64 -20.10 8.20
CA GLY A 444 18.92 -20.73 7.84
C GLY A 444 19.48 -20.40 6.45
N PHE A 445 18.71 -19.85 5.51
CA PHE A 445 19.19 -19.53 4.16
C PHE A 445 19.91 -18.18 4.08
N PRO A 446 20.96 -18.04 3.22
CA PRO A 446 21.57 -16.75 2.95
C PRO A 446 20.63 -15.89 2.09
N PRO A 447 20.29 -14.65 2.50
CA PRO A 447 19.42 -13.80 1.71
C PRO A 447 20.13 -13.26 0.47
N LEU A 448 19.36 -12.82 -0.53
CA LEU A 448 19.93 -12.24 -1.74
C LEU A 448 20.52 -10.85 -1.48
N HIS A 449 21.70 -10.58 -2.00
CA HIS A 449 22.35 -9.30 -1.81
C HIS A 449 21.67 -8.22 -2.70
N PRO A 450 21.09 -7.15 -2.11
CA PRO A 450 20.22 -6.21 -2.84
C PRO A 450 20.93 -5.42 -3.94
N GLU A 451 22.22 -5.09 -3.78
CA GLU A 451 22.99 -4.36 -4.81
C GLU A 451 23.65 -5.28 -5.85
N LYS A 452 24.19 -6.42 -5.42
CA LYS A 452 24.84 -7.38 -6.31
C LYS A 452 23.86 -8.01 -7.30
N LEU A 453 22.62 -8.25 -6.88
CA LEU A 453 21.55 -8.64 -7.79
C LEU A 453 21.36 -7.64 -8.94
N ARG A 454 21.36 -6.34 -8.63
CA ARG A 454 21.23 -5.27 -9.64
C ARG A 454 22.43 -5.23 -10.58
N GLN A 455 23.63 -5.49 -10.05
CA GLN A 455 24.88 -5.56 -10.83
C GLN A 455 24.92 -6.79 -11.76
N ASP A 456 24.38 -7.94 -11.33
CA ASP A 456 24.18 -9.14 -12.16
C ASP A 456 22.94 -9.02 -13.07
N HIS A 457 22.29 -7.85 -13.13
CA HIS A 457 21.09 -7.59 -13.91
C HIS A 457 19.95 -8.59 -13.59
N TYR A 458 19.89 -9.05 -12.34
CA TYR A 458 18.94 -10.05 -11.84
C TYR A 458 18.95 -11.39 -12.59
N ARG A 459 20.03 -11.73 -13.31
CA ARG A 459 20.08 -12.92 -14.18
C ARG A 459 19.71 -14.20 -13.43
N TYR A 460 20.26 -14.41 -12.23
CA TYR A 460 19.91 -15.57 -11.40
C TYR A 460 18.41 -15.60 -11.03
N HIS A 461 17.85 -14.50 -10.55
CA HIS A 461 16.45 -14.45 -10.12
C HIS A 461 15.48 -14.63 -11.29
N ILE A 462 15.75 -14.01 -12.44
CA ILE A 462 14.98 -14.19 -13.68
C ILE A 462 15.01 -15.65 -14.13
N ALA A 463 16.16 -16.31 -14.07
CA ALA A 463 16.28 -17.73 -14.43
C ALA A 463 15.43 -18.62 -13.50
N CYS A 464 15.41 -18.35 -12.19
CA CYS A 464 14.56 -19.07 -11.25
C CYS A 464 13.07 -18.87 -11.55
N LEU A 465 12.63 -17.62 -11.82
CA LEU A 465 11.24 -17.33 -12.18
C LEU A 465 10.84 -18.09 -13.45
N ARG A 466 11.66 -18.04 -14.50
CA ARG A 466 11.43 -18.77 -15.76
C ARG A 466 11.30 -20.27 -15.55
N HIS A 467 12.16 -20.85 -14.72
CA HIS A 467 12.15 -22.27 -14.42
C HIS A 467 10.81 -22.73 -13.83
N HIS A 468 10.24 -21.96 -12.90
CA HIS A 468 8.94 -22.28 -12.29
C HIS A 468 7.76 -21.95 -13.22
N LEU A 469 7.78 -20.75 -13.82
CA LEU A 469 6.71 -20.27 -14.70
C LEU A 469 6.50 -21.15 -15.93
N LYS A 470 7.53 -21.87 -16.38
CA LYS A 470 7.44 -22.81 -17.50
C LYS A 470 6.33 -23.85 -17.33
N TYR A 471 6.10 -24.32 -16.10
CA TYR A 471 5.14 -25.40 -15.80
C TYR A 471 3.97 -24.96 -14.91
N ALA A 472 3.99 -23.71 -14.43
CA ALA A 472 2.98 -23.20 -13.53
C ALA A 472 1.79 -22.58 -14.29
N GLY A 473 0.57 -23.07 -14.00
CA GLY A 473 -0.66 -22.34 -14.33
C GLY A 473 -0.94 -21.23 -13.31
N LEU A 474 -0.58 -21.48 -12.06
CA LEU A 474 -0.50 -20.50 -10.99
C LEU A 474 0.84 -20.63 -10.27
N LEU A 475 1.49 -19.50 -9.96
CA LEU A 475 2.74 -19.49 -9.18
C LEU A 475 2.54 -18.72 -7.88
N ARG A 476 2.72 -19.41 -6.74
CA ARG A 476 2.85 -18.80 -5.42
C ARG A 476 4.25 -18.24 -5.27
N ILE A 477 4.35 -16.97 -4.86
CA ILE A 477 5.59 -16.36 -4.39
C ILE A 477 5.55 -16.38 -2.86
N ASP A 478 6.38 -17.23 -2.29
CA ASP A 478 6.56 -17.33 -0.84
C ASP A 478 7.10 -16.02 -0.26
N HIS A 479 6.48 -15.54 0.82
CA HIS A 479 6.88 -14.35 1.56
C HIS A 479 7.12 -13.12 0.66
N ILE A 480 6.11 -12.70 -0.11
CA ILE A 480 6.27 -11.64 -1.13
C ILE A 480 6.68 -10.28 -0.51
N MET A 481 6.46 -10.10 0.79
CA MET A 481 6.96 -8.96 1.57
C MET A 481 8.49 -8.85 1.51
N GLY A 482 9.19 -9.99 1.38
CA GLY A 482 10.65 -10.08 1.23
C GLY A 482 11.22 -9.21 0.10
N TRP A 483 10.42 -8.90 -0.92
CA TRP A 483 10.81 -8.01 -2.03
C TRP A 483 10.75 -6.53 -1.70
N HIS A 484 10.07 -6.16 -0.60
CA HIS A 484 10.09 -4.80 -0.04
C HIS A 484 11.17 -4.69 1.00
N HIS A 485 11.17 -5.62 1.95
CA HIS A 485 12.21 -5.78 2.94
C HIS A 485 12.22 -7.23 3.45
N LEU A 486 13.40 -7.73 3.83
CA LEU A 486 13.53 -9.04 4.45
C LEU A 486 14.22 -8.89 5.79
N PHE A 487 13.77 -9.65 6.79
CA PHE A 487 14.40 -9.67 8.10
C PHE A 487 15.66 -10.54 8.04
N TRP A 488 16.80 -9.92 8.29
CA TRP A 488 18.12 -10.54 8.24
C TRP A 488 18.68 -10.70 9.64
N ILE A 489 19.13 -11.90 9.95
CA ILE A 489 19.79 -12.26 11.20
C ILE A 489 21.29 -12.39 10.89
N PRO A 490 22.16 -11.58 11.52
CA PRO A 490 23.61 -11.76 11.40
C PRO A 490 24.03 -13.17 11.83
N LEU A 491 24.98 -13.78 11.14
CA LEU A 491 25.42 -15.13 11.51
C LEU A 491 25.98 -15.17 12.94
N GLY A 492 25.54 -16.18 13.70
CA GLY A 492 25.96 -16.38 15.09
C GLY A 492 25.20 -15.56 16.13
N LEU A 493 24.22 -14.75 15.72
CA LEU A 493 23.30 -14.06 16.64
C LEU A 493 21.91 -14.71 16.66
N ASP A 494 21.14 -14.40 17.70
CA ASP A 494 19.77 -14.89 17.88
C ASP A 494 18.80 -14.20 16.93
N ALA A 495 17.65 -14.83 16.65
CA ALA A 495 16.65 -14.27 15.76
C ALA A 495 16.10 -12.91 16.25
N SER A 496 16.10 -12.67 17.56
CA SER A 496 15.73 -11.36 18.14
C SER A 496 16.67 -10.21 17.76
N ASP A 497 17.91 -10.51 17.36
CA ASP A 497 18.93 -9.51 16.95
C ASP A 497 18.86 -9.16 15.45
N GLY A 498 17.95 -9.78 14.71
CA GLY A 498 17.76 -9.49 13.30
C GLY A 498 17.20 -8.10 13.04
N VAL A 499 17.37 -7.64 11.79
CA VAL A 499 16.91 -6.32 11.32
C VAL A 499 16.40 -6.42 9.89
N TYR A 500 15.50 -5.52 9.51
CA TYR A 500 15.02 -5.46 8.12
C TYR A 500 16.05 -4.82 7.18
N VAL A 501 16.25 -5.44 6.02
CA VAL A 501 17.02 -4.90 4.89
C VAL A 501 16.08 -4.67 3.71
N ARG A 502 16.04 -3.46 3.16
CA ARG A 502 15.12 -3.09 2.08
C ARG A 502 15.63 -3.49 0.70
N TYR A 503 14.70 -3.87 -0.16
CA TYR A 503 14.90 -4.22 -1.55
C TYR A 503 14.20 -3.22 -2.49
N ARG A 504 14.47 -3.34 -3.79
CA ARG A 504 13.84 -2.54 -4.84
C ARG A 504 12.61 -3.26 -5.38
N ALA A 505 11.51 -3.25 -4.62
CA ALA A 505 10.29 -4.00 -4.94
C ALA A 505 9.78 -3.80 -6.38
N GLU A 506 9.81 -2.57 -6.91
CA GLU A 506 9.40 -2.28 -8.30
C GLU A 506 10.20 -3.07 -9.35
N GLU A 507 11.50 -3.31 -9.11
CA GLU A 507 12.35 -4.07 -10.02
C GLU A 507 11.93 -5.55 -10.03
N PHE A 508 11.58 -6.11 -8.86
CA PHE A 508 11.04 -7.47 -8.74
C PHE A 508 9.67 -7.62 -9.41
N TYR A 509 8.73 -6.70 -9.14
CA TYR A 509 7.42 -6.74 -9.78
C TYR A 509 7.50 -6.57 -11.31
N ALA A 510 8.44 -5.77 -11.82
CA ALA A 510 8.64 -5.63 -13.26
C ALA A 510 9.09 -6.94 -13.91
N MET A 511 10.02 -7.67 -13.28
CA MET A 511 10.42 -9.00 -13.75
C MET A 511 9.26 -10.00 -13.68
N LEU A 512 8.57 -10.05 -12.54
CA LEU A 512 7.48 -10.99 -12.31
C LEU A 512 6.33 -10.78 -13.30
N THR A 513 5.88 -9.55 -13.49
CA THR A 513 4.78 -9.24 -14.42
C THR A 513 5.18 -9.50 -15.88
N LEU A 514 6.41 -9.17 -16.28
CA LEU A 514 6.93 -9.49 -17.60
C LEU A 514 6.94 -10.99 -17.86
N GLU A 515 7.51 -11.78 -16.96
CA GLU A 515 7.62 -13.23 -17.13
C GLU A 515 6.25 -13.91 -16.99
N SER A 516 5.38 -13.44 -16.09
CA SER A 516 3.98 -13.88 -15.98
C SER A 516 3.23 -13.77 -17.32
N HIS A 517 3.42 -12.67 -18.08
CA HIS A 517 2.84 -12.54 -19.43
C HIS A 517 3.48 -13.45 -20.47
N ARG A 518 4.78 -13.74 -20.35
CA ARG A 518 5.50 -14.64 -21.27
C ARG A 518 5.01 -16.08 -21.15
N TYR A 519 4.79 -16.55 -19.94
CA TYR A 519 4.37 -17.93 -19.65
C TYR A 519 2.86 -18.08 -19.46
N LYS A 520 2.10 -16.96 -19.46
CA LYS A 520 0.65 -16.95 -19.24
C LYS A 520 0.24 -17.56 -17.89
N THR A 521 1.02 -17.25 -16.86
CA THR A 521 0.83 -17.77 -15.50
C THR A 521 0.23 -16.69 -14.61
N SER A 522 -0.81 -17.03 -13.86
CA SER A 522 -1.35 -16.14 -12.82
C SER A 522 -0.49 -16.20 -11.57
N ILE A 523 -0.34 -15.06 -10.89
CA ILE A 523 0.56 -14.95 -9.73
C ILE A 523 -0.22 -14.79 -8.44
N VAL A 524 0.24 -15.50 -7.42
CA VAL A 524 -0.23 -15.42 -6.04
C VAL A 524 0.93 -14.98 -5.17
N GLY A 525 0.78 -13.86 -4.46
CA GLY A 525 1.75 -13.40 -3.48
C GLY A 525 1.30 -13.81 -2.09
N GLU A 526 2.10 -14.61 -1.40
CA GLU A 526 1.84 -14.87 0.02
C GLU A 526 2.10 -13.61 0.84
N ASN A 527 1.03 -13.09 1.43
CA ASN A 527 0.99 -11.86 2.21
C ASN A 527 0.36 -12.12 3.59
N LEU A 528 0.93 -13.05 4.36
CA LEU A 528 0.51 -13.40 5.72
C LEU A 528 1.51 -12.86 6.76
N GLY A 529 1.10 -12.86 8.03
CA GLY A 529 1.92 -12.36 9.14
C GLY A 529 1.98 -10.82 9.18
N THR A 530 3.16 -10.27 9.51
CA THR A 530 3.36 -8.81 9.64
C THR A 530 3.57 -8.16 8.27
N VAL A 531 2.47 -7.84 7.58
CA VAL A 531 2.53 -7.31 6.21
C VAL A 531 2.66 -5.78 6.19
N PRO A 532 3.74 -5.22 5.59
CA PRO A 532 3.82 -3.78 5.38
C PRO A 532 2.67 -3.27 4.51
N PRO A 533 2.05 -2.12 4.82
CA PRO A 533 0.93 -1.58 4.03
C PRO A 533 1.22 -1.40 2.52
N ALA A 534 2.49 -1.18 2.17
CA ALA A 534 2.94 -1.04 0.78
C ALA A 534 2.78 -2.33 -0.04
N VAL A 535 2.81 -3.51 0.60
CA VAL A 535 2.71 -4.81 -0.08
C VAL A 535 1.35 -4.97 -0.72
N ASN A 536 0.27 -4.88 0.07
CA ASN A 536 -1.10 -5.03 -0.44
C ASN A 536 -1.44 -3.98 -1.52
N SER A 537 -0.90 -2.77 -1.38
CA SER A 537 -1.02 -1.72 -2.41
C SER A 537 -0.32 -2.11 -3.71
N ALA A 538 0.87 -2.73 -3.63
CA ALA A 538 1.59 -3.22 -4.78
C ALA A 538 0.88 -4.42 -5.44
N LEU A 539 0.38 -5.39 -4.66
CA LEU A 539 -0.38 -6.53 -5.19
C LEU A 539 -1.60 -6.06 -5.99
N ALA A 540 -2.37 -5.12 -5.44
CA ALA A 540 -3.53 -4.54 -6.13
C ALA A 540 -3.13 -3.79 -7.42
N ARG A 541 -2.08 -2.97 -7.37
CA ARG A 541 -1.58 -2.23 -8.55
C ARG A 541 -1.13 -3.16 -9.67
N HIS A 542 -0.50 -4.28 -9.32
CA HIS A 542 0.04 -5.25 -10.27
C HIS A 542 -0.92 -6.40 -10.59
N GLN A 543 -2.17 -6.39 -10.10
CA GLN A 543 -3.12 -7.51 -10.25
C GLN A 543 -2.53 -8.88 -9.85
N ILE A 544 -1.80 -8.91 -8.74
CA ILE A 544 -1.31 -10.14 -8.13
C ILE A 544 -2.31 -10.56 -7.04
N LEU A 545 -2.75 -11.82 -7.06
CA LEU A 545 -3.67 -12.35 -6.05
C LEU A 545 -2.97 -12.39 -4.69
N GLY A 546 -3.62 -11.93 -3.64
CA GLY A 546 -3.15 -12.18 -2.27
C GLY A 546 -3.49 -13.59 -1.81
N MET A 547 -3.19 -13.92 -0.55
CA MET A 547 -3.65 -15.11 0.15
C MET A 547 -4.57 -14.71 1.31
N SER A 548 -5.59 -15.51 1.55
CA SER A 548 -6.42 -15.46 2.76
C SER A 548 -6.57 -16.90 3.27
N VAL A 549 -6.56 -17.07 4.59
CA VAL A 549 -6.53 -18.38 5.24
C VAL A 549 -7.71 -18.46 6.19
N GLY A 550 -8.64 -19.38 5.92
CA GLY A 550 -9.89 -19.53 6.62
C GLY A 550 -9.73 -19.62 8.13
N GLU A 551 -8.73 -20.36 8.63
CA GLU A 551 -8.43 -20.44 10.07
C GLU A 551 -8.04 -19.09 10.71
N PHE A 552 -7.40 -18.20 9.96
CA PHE A 552 -7.02 -16.85 10.44
C PHE A 552 -8.15 -15.83 10.32
N GLU A 553 -9.19 -16.15 9.53
CA GLU A 553 -10.38 -15.31 9.39
C GLU A 553 -11.46 -15.61 10.46
N VAL A 554 -11.25 -16.62 11.34
CA VAL A 554 -12.23 -16.98 12.37
C VAL A 554 -12.04 -16.17 13.65
N ASN A 555 -13.12 -15.56 14.15
CA ASN A 555 -13.10 -14.77 15.39
C ASN A 555 -13.95 -15.38 16.51
N SER A 556 -13.65 -15.01 17.75
CA SER A 556 -14.41 -15.40 18.94
C SER A 556 -15.72 -14.63 19.13
N ASP A 557 -16.01 -13.63 18.29
CA ASP A 557 -17.27 -12.88 18.27
C ASP A 557 -18.29 -13.58 17.36
N PRO A 558 -19.41 -14.13 17.88
CA PRO A 558 -20.42 -14.80 17.07
C PRO A 558 -20.95 -13.93 15.93
N GLU A 559 -21.17 -12.62 16.14
CA GLU A 559 -21.70 -11.72 15.11
C GLU A 559 -20.71 -11.43 13.98
N ARG A 560 -19.42 -11.76 14.18
CA ARG A 560 -18.32 -11.56 13.22
C ARG A 560 -17.43 -12.80 13.10
N ALA A 561 -18.03 -13.98 13.28
CA ALA A 561 -17.30 -15.23 13.41
C ALA A 561 -16.43 -15.54 12.18
N ALA A 562 -16.90 -15.14 10.98
CA ALA A 562 -16.13 -15.22 9.73
C ALA A 562 -15.71 -13.81 9.28
N GLY A 563 -14.42 -13.65 8.99
CA GLY A 563 -13.83 -12.45 8.44
C GLY A 563 -14.28 -12.12 7.01
N ASN A 564 -13.95 -10.91 6.56
CA ASN A 564 -14.24 -10.48 5.18
C ASN A 564 -13.20 -11.06 4.22
N ILE A 565 -13.58 -12.10 3.49
CA ILE A 565 -12.73 -12.73 2.47
C ILE A 565 -12.50 -11.75 1.30
N PRO A 566 -11.24 -11.34 1.02
CA PRO A 566 -10.95 -10.43 -0.07
C PRO A 566 -11.32 -11.03 -1.45
N PRO A 567 -11.92 -10.26 -2.37
CA PRO A 567 -12.27 -10.76 -3.70
C PRO A 567 -11.07 -10.91 -4.66
N HIS A 568 -9.86 -10.53 -4.25
CA HIS A 568 -8.63 -10.59 -5.06
C HIS A 568 -7.55 -11.44 -4.37
N SER A 569 -7.93 -12.61 -3.88
CA SER A 569 -7.03 -13.56 -3.19
C SER A 569 -7.32 -15.02 -3.57
N VAL A 570 -6.33 -15.88 -3.35
CA VAL A 570 -6.53 -17.31 -3.22
C VAL A 570 -6.89 -17.61 -1.77
N LEU A 571 -8.02 -18.29 -1.58
CA LEU A 571 -8.51 -18.67 -0.26
C LEU A 571 -8.08 -20.10 0.05
N TYR A 572 -7.44 -20.27 1.20
CA TYR A 572 -7.09 -21.55 1.79
C TYR A 572 -7.98 -21.82 3.00
N LEU A 573 -8.14 -23.09 3.39
CA LEU A 573 -8.62 -23.40 4.74
C LEU A 573 -7.52 -23.13 5.77
N ASN A 574 -6.40 -23.83 5.62
CA ASN A 574 -5.15 -23.67 6.35
C ASN A 574 -3.97 -23.86 5.39
N THR A 575 -2.73 -23.78 5.89
CA THR A 575 -1.51 -23.97 5.08
C THR A 575 -0.69 -25.12 5.64
N HIS A 576 0.35 -25.55 4.92
CA HIS A 576 1.28 -26.60 5.37
C HIS A 576 2.08 -26.22 6.64
N ASP A 577 2.13 -24.92 6.98
CA ASP A 577 2.76 -24.39 8.20
C ASP A 577 1.78 -24.23 9.36
N ALA A 578 0.48 -24.35 9.09
CA ALA A 578 -0.57 -24.28 10.09
C ALA A 578 -0.94 -25.68 10.58
N ALA A 579 -1.69 -25.73 11.68
CA ALA A 579 -2.32 -26.96 12.10
C ALA A 579 -3.31 -27.42 11.01
N THR A 580 -3.48 -28.72 10.86
CA THR A 580 -4.66 -29.25 10.16
C THR A 580 -5.92 -28.84 10.91
N PHE A 581 -7.08 -28.82 10.24
CA PHE A 581 -8.34 -28.45 10.87
C PHE A 581 -8.63 -29.29 12.11
N ALA A 582 -8.38 -30.61 12.05
CA ALA A 582 -8.59 -31.48 13.21
C ALA A 582 -7.59 -31.16 14.34
N GLY A 583 -6.33 -30.88 14.01
CA GLY A 583 -5.32 -30.43 14.97
C GLY A 583 -5.70 -29.13 15.65
N PHE A 584 -6.15 -28.13 14.87
CA PHE A 584 -6.67 -26.86 15.36
C PHE A 584 -7.93 -27.05 16.23
N TRP A 585 -8.90 -27.85 15.77
CA TRP A 585 -10.16 -28.04 16.48
C TRP A 585 -9.99 -28.74 17.84
N GLN A 586 -9.00 -29.63 17.92
CA GLN A 586 -8.63 -30.35 19.15
C GLN A 586 -7.64 -29.58 20.04
N GLY A 587 -7.00 -28.53 19.52
CA GLY A 587 -5.98 -27.76 20.26
C GLY A 587 -4.60 -28.44 20.30
N LEU A 588 -4.34 -29.41 19.43
CA LEU A 588 -3.08 -30.17 19.42
C LEU A 588 -1.87 -29.28 19.08
N ASP A 589 -2.06 -28.22 18.32
CA ASP A 589 -1.03 -27.23 18.02
C ASP A 589 -0.54 -26.48 19.27
N ILE A 590 -1.45 -26.23 20.21
CA ILE A 590 -1.16 -25.59 21.51
C ILE A 590 -0.41 -26.59 22.39
N GLU A 591 -0.89 -27.84 22.48
CA GLU A 591 -0.23 -28.89 23.26
C GLU A 591 1.18 -29.21 22.74
N ASN A 592 1.33 -29.26 21.42
CA ASN A 592 2.62 -29.49 20.78
C ASN A 592 3.61 -28.38 21.15
N ARG A 593 3.22 -27.10 21.01
CA ARG A 593 4.10 -25.97 21.40
C ARG A 593 4.41 -25.95 22.89
N ALA A 594 3.44 -26.28 23.75
CA ALA A 594 3.66 -26.36 25.19
C ALA A 594 4.66 -27.47 25.55
N SER A 595 4.52 -28.66 24.96
CA SER A 595 5.42 -29.79 25.20
C SER A 595 6.86 -29.54 24.75
N MET A 596 7.06 -28.67 23.75
CA MET A 596 8.38 -28.31 23.22
C MET A 596 8.99 -27.09 23.93
N GLY A 597 8.32 -26.52 24.94
CA GLY A 597 8.78 -25.32 25.65
C GLY A 597 8.68 -24.03 24.83
N LEU A 598 8.01 -24.05 23.67
CA LEU A 598 7.74 -22.86 22.86
C LEU A 598 6.60 -22.00 23.43
N LEU A 599 5.75 -22.60 24.27
CA LEU A 599 4.64 -21.95 24.95
C LEU A 599 4.63 -22.35 26.43
N ASN A 600 4.56 -21.37 27.34
CA ASN A 600 4.42 -21.69 28.78
C ASN A 600 2.98 -22.04 29.13
N GLU A 601 2.77 -22.74 30.25
CA GLU A 601 1.44 -23.26 30.62
C GLU A 601 0.38 -22.16 30.81
N GLU A 602 0.79 -20.99 31.33
CA GLU A 602 -0.10 -19.84 31.48
C GLU A 602 -0.61 -19.34 30.13
N SER A 603 0.29 -19.18 29.14
CA SER A 603 -0.07 -18.77 27.79
C SER A 603 -0.88 -19.85 27.06
N ALA A 604 -0.52 -21.13 27.26
CA ALA A 604 -1.27 -22.26 26.72
C ALA A 604 -2.72 -22.29 27.23
N ALA A 605 -2.95 -22.05 28.53
CA ALA A 605 -4.29 -21.96 29.10
C ALA A 605 -5.12 -20.83 28.48
N VAL A 606 -4.51 -19.65 28.24
CA VAL A 606 -5.17 -18.52 27.56
C VAL A 606 -5.54 -18.88 26.12
N GLU A 607 -4.64 -19.49 25.38
CA GLU A 607 -4.89 -19.91 23.99
C GLU A 607 -5.99 -20.98 23.91
N ARG A 608 -6.00 -21.98 24.82
CA ARG A 608 -7.08 -22.99 24.89
C ARG A 608 -8.45 -22.36 25.13
N ALA A 609 -8.53 -21.42 26.07
CA ALA A 609 -9.78 -20.70 26.35
C ALA A 609 -10.24 -19.85 25.16
N SER A 610 -9.30 -19.20 24.45
CA SER A 610 -9.59 -18.47 23.22
C SER A 610 -10.11 -19.39 22.12
N ARG A 611 -9.44 -20.53 21.90
CA ARG A 611 -9.82 -21.55 20.91
C ARG A 611 -11.24 -22.08 21.16
N GLN A 612 -11.61 -22.32 22.41
CA GLN A 612 -12.96 -22.78 22.75
C GLN A 612 -14.04 -21.77 22.32
N LYS A 613 -13.82 -20.47 22.56
CA LYS A 613 -14.75 -19.41 22.10
C LYS A 613 -14.83 -19.33 20.57
N VAL A 614 -13.70 -19.49 19.88
CA VAL A 614 -13.65 -19.53 18.41
C VAL A 614 -14.50 -20.69 17.87
N LYS A 615 -14.40 -21.89 18.47
CA LYS A 615 -15.18 -23.06 18.07
C LYS A 615 -16.69 -22.84 18.24
N GLU A 616 -17.10 -22.27 19.37
CA GLU A 616 -18.50 -21.95 19.67
C GLU A 616 -19.06 -20.90 18.70
N SER A 617 -18.28 -19.84 18.47
CA SER A 617 -18.60 -18.75 17.54
C SER A 617 -18.79 -19.25 16.10
N LEU A 618 -17.83 -20.03 15.58
CA LEU A 618 -17.90 -20.59 14.22
C LEU A 618 -19.10 -21.53 14.06
N THR A 619 -19.34 -22.39 15.04
CA THR A 619 -20.48 -23.33 15.01
C THR A 619 -21.81 -22.58 14.96
N ALA A 620 -21.99 -21.60 15.84
CA ALA A 620 -23.20 -20.78 15.88
C ALA A 620 -23.41 -19.99 14.58
N PHE A 621 -22.32 -19.47 13.99
CA PHE A 621 -22.36 -18.80 12.71
C PHE A 621 -22.83 -19.73 11.59
N LEU A 622 -22.23 -20.90 11.45
CA LEU A 622 -22.59 -21.86 10.41
C LEU A 622 -24.04 -22.36 10.52
N GLN A 623 -24.55 -22.49 11.75
CA GLN A 623 -25.96 -22.80 11.99
C GLN A 623 -26.90 -21.67 11.56
N ARG A 624 -26.56 -20.41 11.89
CA ARG A 624 -27.38 -19.24 11.50
C ARG A 624 -27.41 -18.98 10.00
N HIS A 625 -26.38 -19.41 9.28
CA HIS A 625 -26.28 -19.30 7.82
C HIS A 625 -26.70 -20.58 7.08
N ASP A 626 -27.38 -21.51 7.77
CA ASP A 626 -27.94 -22.75 7.20
C ASP A 626 -26.90 -23.72 6.58
N PHE A 627 -25.61 -23.58 6.91
CA PHE A 627 -24.55 -24.50 6.48
C PHE A 627 -24.42 -25.72 7.40
N LEU A 628 -24.81 -25.60 8.68
CA LEU A 628 -24.72 -26.68 9.67
C LEU A 628 -26.10 -26.98 10.32
N LYS A 629 -26.58 -28.21 10.19
CA LYS A 629 -27.94 -28.63 10.63
C LYS A 629 -28.02 -29.25 12.03
N SER A 630 -26.92 -29.77 12.57
CA SER A 630 -26.87 -30.46 13.87
C SER A 630 -26.18 -29.60 14.95
N ASN A 631 -26.32 -29.99 16.22
CA ASN A 631 -25.52 -29.42 17.32
C ASN A 631 -24.05 -29.77 17.04
N GLY A 632 -23.20 -28.77 16.76
CA GLY A 632 -21.85 -28.91 16.17
C GLY A 632 -20.76 -29.61 17.01
N GLY A 633 -21.08 -30.77 17.57
CA GLY A 633 -20.13 -31.64 18.27
C GLY A 633 -19.28 -32.52 17.35
N ASP A 634 -19.68 -32.72 16.08
CA ASP A 634 -18.91 -33.50 15.09
C ASP A 634 -17.96 -32.58 14.29
N PRO A 635 -16.62 -32.73 14.45
CA PRO A 635 -15.65 -31.91 13.72
C PRO A 635 -15.75 -32.04 12.20
N LEU A 636 -16.13 -33.20 11.65
CA LEU A 636 -16.22 -33.37 10.20
C LEU A 636 -17.39 -32.57 9.62
N ALA A 637 -18.54 -32.59 10.30
CA ALA A 637 -19.69 -31.78 9.93
C ALA A 637 -19.39 -30.27 9.97
N VAL A 638 -18.65 -29.81 10.99
CA VAL A 638 -18.22 -28.40 11.08
C VAL A 638 -17.24 -28.05 9.96
N LEU A 639 -16.25 -28.91 9.68
CA LEU A 639 -15.32 -28.72 8.57
C LEU A 639 -16.05 -28.60 7.23
N HIS A 640 -16.94 -29.54 6.92
CA HIS A 640 -17.70 -29.53 5.67
C HIS A 640 -18.54 -28.26 5.55
N ALA A 641 -19.26 -27.87 6.62
CA ALA A 641 -20.04 -26.64 6.64
C ALA A 641 -19.15 -25.40 6.43
N TRP A 642 -17.96 -25.37 7.04
CA TRP A 642 -17.02 -24.28 6.89
C TRP A 642 -16.46 -24.18 5.47
N LEU A 643 -16.01 -25.29 4.90
CA LEU A 643 -15.53 -25.34 3.52
C LEU A 643 -16.62 -24.96 2.50
N LEU A 644 -17.87 -25.38 2.70
CA LEU A 644 -19.00 -24.97 1.86
C LEU A 644 -19.23 -23.45 1.95
N TYR A 645 -19.18 -22.87 3.15
CA TYR A 645 -19.23 -21.41 3.31
C TYR A 645 -18.08 -20.72 2.56
N LEU A 646 -16.85 -21.18 2.73
CA LEU A 646 -15.68 -20.62 2.04
C LEU A 646 -15.80 -20.75 0.50
N SER A 647 -16.37 -21.84 -0.01
CA SER A 647 -16.61 -22.04 -1.44
C SER A 647 -17.55 -21.00 -2.04
N SER A 648 -18.51 -20.49 -1.25
CA SER A 648 -19.48 -19.47 -1.65
C SER A 648 -18.88 -18.06 -1.77
N SER A 649 -17.67 -17.87 -1.24
CA SER A 649 -16.97 -16.58 -1.21
C SER A 649 -16.67 -16.00 -2.60
N PRO A 650 -16.44 -14.67 -2.71
CA PRO A 650 -16.10 -14.03 -3.99
C PRO A 650 -14.65 -14.26 -4.42
N ALA A 651 -13.81 -14.91 -3.61
CA ALA A 651 -12.42 -15.21 -3.99
C ALA A 651 -12.40 -15.94 -5.34
N PRO A 652 -11.48 -15.64 -6.27
CA PRO A 652 -11.39 -16.33 -7.57
C PRO A 652 -10.99 -17.80 -7.46
N VAL A 653 -10.21 -18.17 -6.45
CA VAL A 653 -9.73 -19.53 -6.22
C VAL A 653 -9.94 -19.92 -4.76
N VAL A 654 -10.45 -21.14 -4.54
CA VAL A 654 -10.47 -21.78 -3.20
C VAL A 654 -9.69 -23.09 -3.27
N LEU A 655 -8.71 -23.26 -2.40
CA LEU A 655 -7.91 -24.47 -2.27
C LEU A 655 -8.29 -25.23 -1.01
N VAL A 656 -8.52 -26.53 -1.17
CA VAL A 656 -8.84 -27.47 -0.09
C VAL A 656 -7.62 -28.35 0.15
N ASN A 657 -7.13 -28.39 1.38
CA ASN A 657 -6.06 -29.33 1.74
C ASN A 657 -6.67 -30.72 1.85
N ALA A 658 -6.16 -31.69 1.07
CA ALA A 658 -6.77 -33.01 0.99
C ALA A 658 -6.85 -33.69 2.36
N GLU A 659 -5.80 -33.53 3.17
CA GLU A 659 -5.65 -34.15 4.48
C GLU A 659 -6.73 -33.75 5.49
N ASP A 660 -7.31 -32.56 5.34
CA ASP A 660 -8.42 -32.13 6.19
C ASP A 660 -9.70 -32.92 5.93
N LEU A 661 -9.93 -33.39 4.69
CA LEU A 661 -11.16 -34.09 4.29
C LEU A 661 -11.39 -35.41 5.04
N TRP A 662 -10.36 -35.94 5.68
CA TRP A 662 -10.44 -37.10 6.57
C TRP A 662 -9.93 -36.84 7.99
N LEU A 663 -9.90 -35.56 8.39
CA LEU A 663 -9.48 -35.08 9.71
C LEU A 663 -8.09 -35.59 10.09
N GLU A 664 -7.12 -35.42 9.21
CA GLU A 664 -5.73 -35.62 9.60
C GLU A 664 -5.38 -34.72 10.79
N SER A 665 -4.71 -35.24 11.82
CA SER A 665 -4.40 -34.49 13.04
C SER A 665 -2.95 -34.00 13.09
N SER A 666 -2.08 -34.63 12.31
CA SER A 666 -0.65 -34.33 12.29
C SER A 666 -0.34 -33.33 11.17
N PRO A 667 0.28 -32.18 11.49
CA PRO A 667 0.68 -31.23 10.46
C PRO A 667 1.90 -31.74 9.69
N GLN A 668 2.07 -31.22 8.47
CA GLN A 668 3.21 -31.52 7.61
C GLN A 668 4.49 -30.82 8.06
N ASN A 669 4.35 -29.61 8.63
CA ASN A 669 5.42 -28.84 9.22
C ASN A 669 4.95 -28.11 10.48
N VAL A 670 5.86 -27.95 11.44
CA VAL A 670 5.71 -26.99 12.53
C VAL A 670 6.87 -26.00 12.41
N PRO A 671 6.60 -24.73 12.05
CA PRO A 671 7.68 -23.76 11.88
C PRO A 671 8.51 -23.60 13.16
N GLY A 672 9.79 -23.26 13.01
CA GLY A 672 10.72 -23.12 14.14
C GLY A 672 11.15 -24.44 14.80
N THR A 673 10.93 -25.59 14.15
CA THR A 673 11.44 -26.90 14.59
C THR A 673 12.32 -27.55 13.50
N TRP A 674 13.30 -28.35 13.92
CA TRP A 674 14.25 -29.07 13.08
C TRP A 674 14.21 -30.57 13.40
N ASP A 675 15.13 -31.05 14.25
CA ASP A 675 15.26 -32.47 14.60
C ASP A 675 14.24 -32.91 15.66
N GLU A 676 13.53 -31.96 16.28
CA GLU A 676 12.53 -32.25 17.32
C GLU A 676 11.30 -32.99 16.75
N ARG A 677 11.02 -32.86 15.45
CA ARG A 677 9.87 -33.49 14.77
C ARG A 677 10.20 -33.92 13.34
N PRO A 678 9.49 -34.93 12.80
CA PRO A 678 9.69 -35.38 11.43
C PRO A 678 9.00 -34.46 10.42
N ASN A 679 9.39 -33.18 10.36
CA ASN A 679 8.87 -32.22 9.38
C ASN A 679 9.12 -32.74 7.95
N TRP A 680 8.16 -32.49 7.06
CA TRP A 680 8.23 -32.84 5.63
C TRP A 680 8.28 -34.35 5.33
N ARG A 681 7.90 -35.19 6.30
CA ARG A 681 7.97 -36.66 6.18
C ARG A 681 6.63 -37.35 6.40
N GLN A 682 5.60 -36.67 6.86
CA GLN A 682 4.31 -37.30 7.15
C GLN A 682 3.62 -37.72 5.87
N LYS A 683 3.20 -38.99 5.78
CA LYS A 683 2.36 -39.45 4.67
C LYS A 683 0.89 -39.19 4.97
N ALA A 684 0.13 -38.99 3.91
CA ALA A 684 -1.31 -39.04 3.98
C ALA A 684 -1.75 -40.41 4.52
N ARG A 685 -2.68 -40.41 5.48
CA ARG A 685 -3.21 -41.64 6.10
C ARG A 685 -3.76 -42.65 5.10
N TYR A 686 -4.35 -42.18 4.01
CA TYR A 686 -4.92 -43.03 2.96
C TYR A 686 -4.09 -42.94 1.68
N SER A 687 -3.96 -44.07 0.99
CA SER A 687 -3.40 -44.10 -0.35
C SER A 687 -4.29 -43.37 -1.36
N LEU A 688 -3.71 -43.02 -2.50
CA LEU A 688 -4.42 -42.43 -3.64
C LEU A 688 -5.62 -43.29 -4.06
N GLU A 689 -5.49 -44.61 -4.11
CA GLU A 689 -6.60 -45.50 -4.44
C GLU A 689 -7.73 -45.45 -3.41
N GLU A 690 -7.40 -45.35 -2.12
CA GLU A 690 -8.37 -45.36 -1.03
C GLU A 690 -9.16 -44.04 -0.97
N PHE A 691 -8.49 -42.89 -0.88
CA PHE A 691 -9.22 -41.63 -0.68
C PHE A 691 -9.98 -41.18 -1.93
N THR A 692 -9.56 -41.58 -3.13
CA THR A 692 -10.29 -41.26 -4.36
C THR A 692 -11.60 -42.05 -4.49
N GLN A 693 -11.70 -43.19 -3.81
CA GLN A 693 -12.90 -44.04 -3.77
C GLN A 693 -13.82 -43.77 -2.57
N LYS A 694 -13.35 -43.02 -1.57
CA LYS A 694 -14.14 -42.62 -0.39
C LYS A 694 -15.38 -41.82 -0.81
N ALA A 695 -16.56 -42.39 -0.58
CA ALA A 695 -17.83 -41.80 -0.98
C ALA A 695 -18.10 -40.47 -0.25
N ASP A 696 -17.82 -40.41 1.05
CA ASP A 696 -17.91 -39.21 1.88
C ASP A 696 -17.10 -38.03 1.31
N VAL A 697 -15.84 -38.27 0.94
CA VAL A 697 -14.95 -37.24 0.35
C VAL A 697 -15.43 -36.83 -1.04
N ARG A 698 -15.73 -37.82 -1.89
CA ARG A 698 -16.13 -37.58 -3.29
C ARG A 698 -17.45 -36.82 -3.38
N ASP A 699 -18.44 -37.23 -2.59
CA ASP A 699 -19.78 -36.65 -2.62
C ASP A 699 -19.76 -35.24 -2.04
N PHE A 700 -18.95 -34.99 -1.00
CA PHE A 700 -18.69 -33.64 -0.48
C PHE A 700 -18.04 -32.73 -1.53
N LEU A 701 -16.97 -33.16 -2.21
CA LEU A 701 -16.30 -32.33 -3.22
C LEU A 701 -17.20 -32.04 -4.43
N LYS A 702 -18.12 -32.94 -4.79
CA LYS A 702 -19.15 -32.67 -5.81
C LYS A 702 -20.16 -31.61 -5.34
N GLU A 703 -20.55 -31.64 -4.08
CA GLU A 703 -21.40 -30.60 -3.49
C GLU A 703 -20.67 -29.25 -3.48
N PHE A 704 -19.40 -29.26 -3.07
CA PHE A 704 -18.51 -28.10 -3.08
C PHE A 704 -18.42 -27.47 -4.47
N ASP A 705 -18.12 -28.27 -5.51
CA ASP A 705 -18.07 -27.81 -6.91
C ASP A 705 -19.42 -27.23 -7.37
N SER A 706 -20.52 -27.93 -7.07
CA SER A 706 -21.86 -27.46 -7.41
C SER A 706 -22.15 -26.10 -6.78
N LEU A 707 -21.82 -25.88 -5.51
CA LEU A 707 -22.06 -24.60 -4.83
C LEU A 707 -21.18 -23.49 -5.44
N ARG A 708 -19.92 -23.82 -5.71
CA ARG A 708 -18.96 -22.92 -6.36
C ARG A 708 -19.44 -22.45 -7.73
N ARG A 709 -20.09 -23.33 -8.50
CA ARG A 709 -20.66 -23.03 -9.83
C ARG A 709 -21.98 -22.27 -9.77
N ARG A 710 -22.91 -22.58 -8.85
CA ARG A 710 -24.24 -21.92 -8.78
C ARG A 710 -24.13 -20.40 -8.59
N HIS A 711 -23.17 -19.93 -7.80
CA HIS A 711 -22.95 -18.50 -7.59
C HIS A 711 -22.29 -17.77 -8.78
N ARG A 712 -22.01 -18.48 -9.89
CA ARG A 712 -21.61 -17.88 -11.18
C ARG A 712 -22.78 -17.16 -11.86
N ASP A 713 -24.00 -17.67 -11.70
CA ASP A 713 -25.19 -17.16 -12.41
C ASP A 713 -25.89 -16.00 -11.67
N ASP A 714 -25.67 -15.88 -10.36
CA ASP A 714 -26.28 -14.87 -9.48
C ASP A 714 -25.43 -13.59 -9.26
N ALA A 715 -24.35 -13.40 -10.02
CA ALA A 715 -23.45 -12.25 -9.90
C ALA A 715 -24.08 -10.87 -10.21
N GLY A 716 -25.41 -10.80 -10.39
CA GLY A 716 -26.21 -9.59 -10.52
C GLY A 716 -26.89 -9.07 -9.24
N GLY A 717 -26.74 -9.71 -8.06
CA GLY A 717 -27.45 -9.20 -6.88
C GLY A 717 -27.05 -9.80 -5.54
N PHE A 718 -26.09 -9.18 -4.86
CA PHE A 718 -25.99 -9.26 -3.40
C PHE A 718 -26.61 -8.00 -2.77
N GLY A 719 -27.94 -8.00 -2.72
CA GLY A 719 -28.71 -7.15 -1.81
C GLY A 719 -28.98 -7.94 -0.54
N VAL A 720 -28.48 -7.44 0.60
CA VAL A 720 -28.81 -7.94 1.93
C VAL A 720 -30.33 -8.08 2.07
N GLY A 721 -30.78 -9.30 2.36
CA GLY A 721 -32.19 -9.67 2.46
C GLY A 721 -32.95 -8.79 3.46
N LYS A 722 -34.05 -8.21 3.00
CA LYS A 722 -35.08 -7.63 3.88
C LYS A 722 -35.85 -8.75 4.57
N PRO A 723 -36.09 -8.70 5.89
CA PRO A 723 -37.08 -9.56 6.53
C PRO A 723 -38.49 -9.17 6.10
N GLY A 724 -39.36 -10.18 6.00
CA GLY A 724 -40.67 -10.14 5.36
C GLY A 724 -41.67 -9.11 5.91
N ARG A 725 -42.48 -8.58 4.99
CA ARG A 725 -43.72 -7.85 5.26
C ARG A 725 -44.81 -8.83 5.74
N ARG A 726 -45.46 -8.50 6.86
CA ARG A 726 -46.87 -8.84 7.10
C ARG A 726 -47.71 -7.54 7.09
N GLU A 727 -48.63 -7.53 6.13
CA GLU A 727 -49.91 -6.81 5.94
C GLU A 727 -50.32 -5.73 6.97
N SER A 728 -50.50 -4.45 6.56
CA SER A 728 -51.74 -3.78 6.03
C SER A 728 -52.67 -3.29 7.16
N ALA A 729 -53.28 -2.10 7.25
CA ALA A 729 -53.43 -0.84 6.50
C ALA A 729 -54.26 0.13 7.44
N PRO A 730 -54.88 1.26 7.04
CA PRO A 730 -54.50 2.38 6.16
C PRO A 730 -54.74 3.78 6.78
N ARG A 731 -54.31 4.85 6.08
CA ARG A 731 -54.92 6.21 5.90
C ARG A 731 -53.85 7.31 5.98
N SER A 732 -53.87 8.41 5.25
CA SER A 732 -54.44 8.85 3.96
C SER A 732 -53.74 10.18 3.66
N ARG A 733 -53.44 10.47 2.39
CA ARG A 733 -52.86 11.74 1.91
C ARG A 733 -53.83 12.93 2.04
N ARG A 734 -53.25 14.14 1.89
CA ARG A 734 -53.84 15.48 1.58
C ARG A 734 -54.01 16.38 2.82
N ASP A 735 -53.70 17.68 2.85
CA ASP A 735 -53.51 18.71 1.82
C ASP A 735 -52.58 19.85 2.31
N GLU A 736 -52.26 20.72 1.35
CA GLU A 736 -51.39 21.90 1.39
C GLU A 736 -51.83 23.08 2.28
N ALA A 737 -50.85 23.98 2.49
CA ALA A 737 -50.95 25.45 2.50
C ALA A 737 -51.32 26.22 3.79
N ARG A 738 -50.34 27.07 4.19
CA ARG A 738 -50.43 28.52 4.53
C ARG A 738 -51.76 29.00 5.15
N SER A 739 -51.80 29.72 6.28
CA SER A 739 -51.13 31.01 6.47
C SER A 739 -51.23 31.51 7.93
N MET A 740 -50.32 32.44 8.26
CA MET A 740 -50.21 33.34 9.41
C MET A 740 -51.50 33.70 10.19
N VAL A 741 -51.38 33.91 11.51
CA VAL A 741 -51.56 35.22 12.20
C VAL A 741 -51.33 35.11 13.73
N ARG A 742 -50.47 36.02 14.20
CA ARG A 742 -50.25 36.66 15.52
C ARG A 742 -51.21 36.44 16.72
N SER A 743 -50.60 36.07 17.86
CA SER A 743 -50.30 36.89 19.07
C SER A 743 -50.82 36.41 20.45
N LYS A 744 -49.85 36.42 21.40
CA LYS A 744 -49.91 36.73 22.84
C LYS A 744 -50.87 35.94 23.76
N THR A 745 -50.28 35.15 24.68
CA THR A 745 -50.14 35.45 26.12
C THR A 745 -49.19 34.43 26.80
N ALA A 746 -48.57 34.85 27.91
CA ALA A 746 -47.33 34.33 28.50
C ALA A 746 -47.43 32.99 29.27
N PRO A 747 -46.27 32.37 29.58
CA PRO A 747 -46.02 31.87 30.92
C PRO A 747 -44.92 32.67 31.61
N THR A 748 -45.23 32.97 32.86
CA THR A 748 -44.47 33.55 33.96
C THR A 748 -42.96 33.30 33.99
N ALA A 749 -42.24 34.38 34.30
CA ALA A 749 -40.82 34.43 34.58
C ALA A 749 -40.39 33.47 35.71
N GLY A 750 -39.43 32.61 35.40
CA GLY A 750 -38.49 32.04 36.35
C GLY A 750 -37.10 32.46 35.90
N SER A 751 -36.44 33.32 36.69
CA SER A 751 -35.12 33.87 36.42
C SER A 751 -34.07 32.79 36.14
N ARG A 752 -33.53 32.75 34.92
CA ARG A 752 -32.16 32.28 34.67
C ARG A 752 -31.43 33.44 34.05
N SER A 753 -30.34 33.84 34.69
CA SER A 753 -29.41 34.86 34.22
C SER A 753 -29.05 34.63 32.75
N ASP A 754 -29.21 35.66 31.92
CA ASP A 754 -28.65 35.75 30.57
C ASP A 754 -27.12 35.60 30.64
N SER A 755 -26.62 34.36 30.55
CA SER A 755 -25.21 34.13 30.24
C SER A 755 -25.06 34.06 28.73
N GLN A 756 -24.48 35.11 28.16
CA GLN A 756 -24.09 35.17 26.76
C GLN A 756 -23.26 33.92 26.39
N MET A 757 -23.67 33.17 25.35
CA MET A 757 -22.99 31.93 24.96
C MET A 757 -21.53 32.21 24.58
N HIS A 758 -20.60 31.51 25.25
CA HIS A 758 -19.17 31.63 25.03
C HIS A 758 -18.62 30.47 24.20
N VAL A 759 -17.96 30.80 23.08
CA VAL A 759 -17.34 29.85 22.15
C VAL A 759 -15.85 30.15 22.04
N ALA A 760 -15.01 29.15 22.35
CA ALA A 760 -13.59 29.20 22.06
C ALA A 760 -13.31 28.47 20.75
N ILE A 761 -12.63 29.13 19.82
CA ILE A 761 -12.22 28.56 18.54
C ILE A 761 -10.69 28.39 18.55
N ILE A 762 -10.24 27.15 18.34
CA ILE A 762 -8.81 26.83 18.17
C ILE A 762 -8.56 26.57 16.69
N SER A 763 -7.65 27.35 16.10
CA SER A 763 -7.24 27.19 14.70
C SER A 763 -5.76 27.50 14.54
N PRO A 764 -5.03 26.77 13.69
CA PRO A 764 -3.66 27.11 13.34
C PRO A 764 -3.57 28.35 12.43
N GLU A 765 -4.67 28.78 11.81
CA GLU A 765 -4.70 29.90 10.87
C GLU A 765 -5.92 30.78 11.13
N ILE A 766 -5.70 32.09 11.21
CA ILE A 766 -6.76 33.09 11.43
C ILE A 766 -6.37 34.37 10.69
N SER A 767 -7.23 34.85 9.80
CA SER A 767 -7.04 36.13 9.10
C SER A 767 -7.41 37.30 10.01
N PRO A 768 -6.64 38.42 10.06
CA PRO A 768 -5.47 38.75 9.23
C PRO A 768 -4.11 38.26 9.79
N PHE A 769 -4.11 37.52 10.90
CA PHE A 769 -2.90 37.19 11.66
C PHE A 769 -1.95 36.23 10.92
N ALA A 770 -2.44 35.08 10.46
CA ALA A 770 -1.65 34.11 9.70
C ALA A 770 -2.51 33.30 8.73
N LYS A 771 -2.00 33.12 7.50
CA LYS A 771 -2.75 32.54 6.36
C LYS A 771 -1.87 31.75 5.40
N THR A 772 -2.30 30.54 5.07
CA THR A 772 -1.79 29.68 3.98
C THR A 772 -2.90 29.27 3.01
N GLY A 773 -4.17 29.36 3.43
CA GLY A 773 -5.33 29.04 2.60
C GLY A 773 -6.64 29.63 3.12
N GLY A 774 -7.76 29.08 2.62
CA GLY A 774 -9.10 29.58 2.95
C GLY A 774 -9.55 29.32 4.39
N LEU A 775 -8.84 28.47 5.15
CA LEU A 775 -9.09 28.23 6.57
C LEU A 775 -9.00 29.53 7.38
N ALA A 776 -7.95 30.33 7.14
CA ALA A 776 -7.71 31.58 7.86
C ALA A 776 -8.87 32.57 7.69
N ASP A 777 -9.32 32.76 6.45
CA ASP A 777 -10.41 33.68 6.10
C ASP A 777 -11.73 33.20 6.70
N MET A 778 -11.94 31.88 6.67
CA MET A 778 -13.10 31.23 7.24
C MET A 778 -13.21 31.50 8.75
N VAL A 779 -12.17 31.20 9.51
CA VAL A 779 -12.19 31.30 10.97
C VAL A 779 -12.32 32.77 11.42
N GLY A 780 -11.54 33.68 10.83
CA GLY A 780 -11.60 35.11 11.18
C GLY A 780 -12.98 35.72 10.90
N SER A 781 -13.55 35.42 9.73
CA SER A 781 -14.85 35.96 9.34
C SER A 781 -16.02 35.32 10.10
N LEU A 782 -15.94 34.01 10.38
CA LEU A 782 -16.91 33.32 11.22
C LEU A 782 -16.93 33.93 12.62
N ALA A 783 -15.77 34.18 13.22
CA ALA A 783 -15.67 34.76 14.56
C ALA A 783 -16.37 36.13 14.65
N ILE A 784 -16.10 37.03 13.69
CA ILE A 784 -16.75 38.35 13.61
C ILE A 784 -18.27 38.21 13.39
N ALA A 785 -18.69 37.26 12.55
CA ALA A 785 -20.11 37.03 12.30
C ALA A 785 -20.84 36.48 13.54
N LEU A 786 -20.19 35.62 14.34
CA LEU A 786 -20.72 35.12 15.60
C LEU A 786 -20.79 36.22 16.67
N GLU A 787 -19.78 37.09 16.77
CA GLU A 787 -19.80 38.28 17.64
C GLU A 787 -21.00 39.18 17.31
N ARG A 788 -21.25 39.44 16.02
CA ARG A 788 -22.42 40.22 15.56
C ARG A 788 -23.76 39.55 15.86
N LEU A 789 -23.79 38.24 16.03
CA LEU A 789 -24.96 37.49 16.47
C LEU A 789 -25.10 37.46 18.01
N GLY A 790 -24.21 38.14 18.72
CA GLY A 790 -24.27 38.29 20.17
C GLY A 790 -23.56 37.19 20.96
N LEU A 791 -22.71 36.38 20.32
CA LEU A 791 -21.91 35.38 21.05
C LEU A 791 -20.61 36.00 21.56
N ARG A 792 -20.15 35.55 22.74
CA ARG A 792 -18.80 35.85 23.22
C ARG A 792 -17.84 34.88 22.52
N VAL A 793 -16.86 35.39 21.78
CA VAL A 793 -15.91 34.55 21.03
C VAL A 793 -14.49 34.76 21.54
N THR A 794 -13.77 33.65 21.73
CA THR A 794 -12.33 33.64 22.05
C THR A 794 -11.61 32.86 20.96
N LEU A 795 -10.50 33.39 20.47
CA LEU A 795 -9.66 32.74 19.46
C LEU A 795 -8.33 32.31 20.06
N VAL A 796 -7.84 31.13 19.68
CA VAL A 796 -6.52 30.64 20.07
C VAL A 796 -5.77 30.15 18.84
N MET A 797 -4.56 30.68 18.63
CA MET A 797 -3.66 30.27 17.54
C MET A 797 -2.18 30.37 17.94
N PRO A 798 -1.24 29.76 17.19
CA PRO A 798 0.19 29.93 17.45
C PRO A 798 0.67 31.36 17.12
N ALA A 799 1.67 31.84 17.87
CA ALA A 799 2.34 33.11 17.59
C ALA A 799 3.43 32.92 16.52
N TYR A 800 3.05 32.94 15.25
CA TYR A 800 4.00 32.78 14.14
C TYR A 800 4.85 34.03 13.90
N ARG A 801 6.09 33.83 13.44
CA ARG A 801 7.03 34.91 13.05
C ARG A 801 6.38 35.95 12.15
N SER A 802 5.66 35.51 11.11
CA SER A 802 5.02 36.41 10.14
C SER A 802 4.04 37.37 10.78
N PHE A 803 3.34 36.93 11.82
CA PHE A 803 2.42 37.77 12.56
C PHE A 803 3.15 38.71 13.52
N LEU A 804 4.13 38.21 14.27
CA LEU A 804 4.90 39.02 15.21
C LEU A 804 5.71 40.13 14.53
N ALA A 805 6.00 39.97 13.24
CA ALA A 805 6.66 40.99 12.41
C ALA A 805 5.67 41.99 11.76
N SER A 806 4.36 41.85 11.98
CA SER A 806 3.34 42.73 11.40
C SER A 806 3.02 43.93 12.30
N ASP A 807 2.41 44.99 11.73
CA ASP A 807 2.05 46.22 12.45
C ASP A 807 0.84 46.07 13.40
N HIS A 808 0.33 44.86 13.60
CA HIS A 808 -0.81 44.64 14.50
C HIS A 808 -0.40 44.83 15.96
N ALA A 809 -1.25 45.50 16.73
CA ALA A 809 -1.02 45.69 18.16
C ALA A 809 -1.11 44.35 18.92
N VAL A 810 0.01 43.94 19.51
CA VAL A 810 0.13 42.75 20.35
C VAL A 810 0.61 43.18 21.73
N ALA A 811 -0.02 42.65 22.77
CA ALA A 811 0.41 42.88 24.15
C ALA A 811 0.84 41.56 24.81
N GLU A 812 1.87 41.62 25.65
CA GLU A 812 2.25 40.48 26.49
C GLU A 812 1.17 40.23 27.54
N THR A 813 1.08 38.98 27.99
CA THR A 813 0.25 38.59 29.13
C THR A 813 1.15 38.00 30.22
N ALA A 814 0.65 37.99 31.47
CA ALA A 814 1.33 37.31 32.57
C ALA A 814 1.13 35.78 32.54
N ILE A 815 0.52 35.23 31.50
CA ILE A 815 0.20 33.80 31.39
C ILE A 815 1.42 33.08 30.81
N ASN A 816 2.03 32.23 31.64
CA ASN A 816 3.06 31.28 31.24
C ASN A 816 2.46 29.87 31.20
N ILE A 817 2.83 29.09 30.19
CA ILE A 817 2.34 27.74 29.94
C ILE A 817 3.49 26.77 30.12
N SER A 818 3.23 25.66 30.82
CA SER A 818 4.13 24.51 30.89
C SER A 818 3.31 23.25 30.64
N VAL A 819 3.61 22.53 29.55
CA VAL A 819 2.87 21.33 29.16
C VAL A 819 3.82 20.17 28.87
N PRO A 820 3.45 18.93 29.23
CA PRO A 820 4.27 17.78 28.93
C PRO A 820 4.17 17.46 27.44
N VAL A 821 5.33 17.20 26.86
CA VAL A 821 5.51 16.64 25.53
C VAL A 821 6.59 15.59 25.67
N SER A 822 6.21 14.32 25.59
CA SER A 822 7.10 13.21 25.95
C SER A 822 7.53 13.27 27.43
N ASP A 823 8.83 13.27 27.68
CA ASP A 823 9.54 13.28 28.95
C ASP A 823 9.92 14.71 29.38
N ARG A 824 9.54 15.72 28.59
CA ARG A 824 9.89 17.13 28.81
C ARG A 824 8.67 17.96 29.16
N GLN A 825 8.84 18.93 30.05
CA GLN A 825 7.93 20.07 30.17
C GLN A 825 8.38 21.12 29.18
N VAL A 826 7.54 21.43 28.19
CA VAL A 826 7.82 22.48 27.21
C VAL A 826 7.13 23.75 27.68
N GLU A 827 7.90 24.82 27.77
CA GLU A 827 7.43 26.13 28.20
C GLU A 827 7.07 27.01 27.01
N GLY A 828 6.09 27.88 27.23
CA GLY A 828 5.72 28.95 26.31
C GLY A 828 5.04 30.10 27.03
N SER A 829 4.90 31.22 26.36
CA SER A 829 4.19 32.39 26.86
C SER A 829 2.98 32.69 25.99
N VAL A 830 2.05 33.48 26.52
CA VAL A 830 0.85 33.89 25.79
C VAL A 830 0.89 35.38 25.52
N LEU A 831 0.63 35.74 24.27
CA LEU A 831 0.38 37.11 23.86
C LEU A 831 -1.10 37.30 23.58
N LYS A 832 -1.56 38.55 23.60
CA LYS A 832 -2.95 38.92 23.31
C LYS A 832 -3.03 39.93 22.17
N ALA A 833 -3.99 39.71 21.28
CA ALA A 833 -4.39 40.65 20.23
C ALA A 833 -5.92 40.77 20.20
N LYS A 834 -6.44 41.76 19.47
CA LYS A 834 -7.88 41.92 19.23
C LYS A 834 -8.22 41.66 17.76
N LEU A 835 -9.38 41.04 17.53
CA LEU A 835 -10.03 40.96 16.22
C LEU A 835 -11.43 41.57 16.34
N GLY A 836 -11.89 42.32 15.33
CA GLY A 836 -13.22 42.95 15.40
C GLY A 836 -13.29 44.00 16.53
N GLN A 837 -14.43 44.08 17.21
CA GLN A 837 -14.62 45.05 18.30
C GLN A 837 -14.08 44.52 19.63
N GLU A 838 -14.48 43.31 20.03
CA GLU A 838 -14.19 42.75 21.36
C GLU A 838 -13.64 41.31 21.34
N ILE A 839 -13.38 40.70 20.18
CA ILE A 839 -12.87 39.31 20.12
C ILE A 839 -11.43 39.26 20.62
N GLN A 840 -11.24 38.53 21.71
CA GLN A 840 -9.92 38.28 22.28
C GLN A 840 -9.22 37.15 21.52
N VAL A 841 -8.01 37.42 21.02
CA VAL A 841 -7.13 36.44 20.38
C VAL A 841 -5.95 36.15 21.30
N TYR A 842 -5.79 34.88 21.69
CA TYR A 842 -4.63 34.38 22.42
C TYR A 842 -3.64 33.74 21.44
N LEU A 843 -2.39 34.19 21.53
CA LEU A 843 -1.30 33.78 20.67
C LEU A 843 -0.28 33.00 21.49
N ILE A 844 -0.12 31.71 21.20
CA ILE A 844 0.77 30.83 21.94
C ILE A 844 2.18 30.97 21.38
N ARG A 845 3.08 31.57 22.15
CA ARG A 845 4.48 31.78 21.78
C ARG A 845 5.36 30.65 22.33
N CYS A 846 6.06 30.00 21.43
CA CYS A 846 7.13 29.06 21.71
C CYS A 846 8.09 29.13 20.52
N ASP A 847 9.14 29.95 20.66
CA ASP A 847 10.02 30.33 19.56
C ASP A 847 10.62 29.11 18.82
N PRO A 848 11.07 28.02 19.50
CA PRO A 848 11.54 26.81 18.81
C PRO A 848 10.53 26.18 17.84
N TYR A 849 9.23 26.34 18.09
CA TYR A 849 8.16 25.75 17.29
C TYR A 849 7.55 26.70 16.25
N PHE A 850 7.39 27.98 16.59
CA PHE A 850 6.59 28.92 15.80
C PHE A 850 7.37 30.11 15.24
N ASP A 851 8.60 30.37 15.70
CA ASP A 851 9.46 31.38 15.08
C ASP A 851 10.10 30.84 13.79
N ARG A 852 9.30 30.70 12.73
CA ARG A 852 9.71 30.13 11.44
C ARG A 852 9.17 30.93 10.25
N PRO A 853 9.84 30.87 9.08
CA PRO A 853 9.39 31.59 7.88
C PRO A 853 8.02 31.12 7.33
N HIS A 854 7.65 29.85 7.57
CA HIS A 854 6.40 29.27 7.08
C HIS A 854 5.64 28.58 8.21
N LEU A 855 4.34 28.36 8.01
CA LEU A 855 3.47 27.80 9.05
C LEU A 855 3.68 26.29 9.23
N TYR A 856 3.63 25.49 8.16
CA TYR A 856 3.63 24.02 8.22
C TYR A 856 4.88 23.31 7.68
N GLY A 857 5.59 23.98 6.78
CA GLY A 857 6.71 23.43 6.04
C GLY A 857 7.22 24.46 5.05
N ASP A 858 8.38 24.20 4.46
CA ASP A 858 8.98 25.04 3.43
C ASP A 858 8.83 24.37 2.04
N PRO A 859 9.33 24.95 0.93
CA PRO A 859 9.21 24.32 -0.39
C PRO A 859 9.80 22.90 -0.51
N SER A 860 10.61 22.44 0.46
CA SER A 860 11.15 21.07 0.53
C SER A 860 10.24 20.07 1.23
N GLY A 861 9.17 20.52 1.90
CA GLY A 861 8.16 19.67 2.54
C GLY A 861 7.73 20.14 3.93
N ASP A 862 6.90 19.32 4.57
CA ASP A 862 6.41 19.52 5.94
C ASP A 862 7.56 19.55 6.96
N TYR A 863 7.44 20.37 8.00
CA TYR A 863 8.40 20.36 9.10
C TYR A 863 8.36 19.02 9.84
N PRO A 864 9.53 18.41 10.13
CA PRO A 864 9.60 17.06 10.70
C PRO A 864 9.06 16.96 12.13
N ASP A 865 9.02 18.08 12.86
CA ASP A 865 8.51 18.21 14.23
C ASP A 865 7.02 18.61 14.28
N ASN A 866 6.30 18.49 13.18
CA ASN A 866 4.87 18.84 13.09
C ASN A 866 4.02 18.13 14.16
N CYS A 867 4.27 16.85 14.44
CA CYS A 867 3.55 16.13 15.49
C CYS A 867 3.76 16.81 16.85
N GLU A 868 5.02 16.97 17.24
CA GLU A 868 5.45 17.48 18.54
C GLU A 868 4.90 18.88 18.83
N ARG A 869 5.02 19.81 17.87
CA ARG A 869 4.59 21.20 18.09
C ARG A 869 3.08 21.39 18.13
N PHE A 870 2.31 20.57 17.40
CA PHE A 870 0.84 20.65 17.44
C PHE A 870 0.25 19.87 18.63
N VAL A 871 0.98 18.91 19.18
CA VAL A 871 0.74 18.40 20.55
C VAL A 871 0.89 19.53 21.57
N PHE A 872 2.02 20.25 21.53
CA PHE A 872 2.26 21.39 22.42
C PHE A 872 1.15 22.44 22.28
N PHE A 873 0.86 22.88 21.04
CA PHE A 873 -0.19 23.87 20.76
C PHE A 873 -1.55 23.46 21.33
N SER A 874 -1.96 22.21 21.08
CA SER A 874 -3.26 21.70 21.53
C SER A 874 -3.37 21.66 23.05
N ARG A 875 -2.31 21.25 23.77
CA ARG A 875 -2.29 21.28 25.24
C ARG A 875 -2.26 22.70 25.79
N ALA A 876 -1.40 23.54 25.23
CA ALA A 876 -1.25 24.93 25.63
C ALA A 876 -2.55 25.72 25.48
N ALA A 877 -3.31 25.46 24.41
CA ALA A 877 -4.62 26.05 24.20
C ALA A 877 -5.63 25.64 25.29
N LEU A 878 -5.62 24.36 25.72
CA LEU A 878 -6.47 23.93 26.84
C LEU A 878 -6.05 24.60 28.15
N GLU A 879 -4.75 24.73 28.45
CA GLU A 879 -4.29 25.40 29.68
C GLU A 879 -4.76 26.87 29.75
N ILE A 880 -4.78 27.59 28.62
CA ILE A 880 -5.32 28.97 28.55
C ILE A 880 -6.82 28.99 28.89
N LEU A 881 -7.59 28.05 28.33
CA LEU A 881 -9.05 28.04 28.43
C LEU A 881 -9.55 27.61 29.82
N ARG A 882 -8.71 27.03 30.69
CA ARG A 882 -9.08 26.68 32.07
C ARG A 882 -9.46 27.88 32.93
N ALA A 883 -8.85 29.03 32.67
CA ALA A 883 -9.10 30.25 33.44
C ALA A 883 -10.49 30.85 33.15
N ASP A 884 -11.02 30.60 31.95
CA ASP A 884 -12.34 31.06 31.50
C ASP A 884 -12.98 29.98 30.62
N PRO A 885 -13.50 28.89 31.24
CA PRO A 885 -14.02 27.71 30.54
C PRO A 885 -15.15 28.05 29.55
N PRO A 886 -14.98 27.79 28.24
CA PRO A 886 -16.02 28.08 27.26
C PRO A 886 -17.15 27.04 27.32
N GLY A 887 -18.35 27.46 26.92
CA GLY A 887 -19.47 26.53 26.71
C GLY A 887 -19.23 25.59 25.54
N ILE A 888 -18.61 26.08 24.47
CA ILE A 888 -18.21 25.31 23.29
C ILE A 888 -16.72 25.49 23.00
N LEU A 889 -16.03 24.38 22.79
CA LEU A 889 -14.71 24.32 22.18
C LEU A 889 -14.86 23.86 20.72
N HIS A 890 -14.50 24.73 19.79
CA HIS A 890 -14.56 24.46 18.37
C HIS A 890 -13.15 24.39 17.76
N CYS A 891 -12.73 23.19 17.37
CA CYS A 891 -11.44 22.93 16.76
C CYS A 891 -11.57 22.82 15.23
N HIS A 892 -10.60 23.38 14.51
CA HIS A 892 -10.52 23.32 13.04
C HIS A 892 -9.27 22.55 12.59
N ASP A 893 -9.49 21.52 11.77
CA ASP A 893 -8.48 20.64 11.15
C ASP A 893 -7.50 19.97 12.14
N TRP A 894 -6.60 19.14 11.60
CA TRP A 894 -5.76 18.23 12.38
C TRP A 894 -4.85 18.96 13.39
N GLN A 895 -4.41 20.18 13.09
CA GLN A 895 -3.48 20.93 13.95
C GLN A 895 -4.07 21.25 15.33
N SER A 896 -5.41 21.35 15.44
CA SER A 896 -6.12 21.60 16.69
C SER A 896 -6.88 20.37 17.22
N ALA A 897 -6.96 19.30 16.43
CA ALA A 897 -7.77 18.11 16.72
C ALA A 897 -7.39 17.43 18.05
N LEU A 898 -6.10 17.44 18.42
CA LEU A 898 -5.65 16.84 19.67
C LEU A 898 -6.19 17.54 20.91
N ALA A 899 -6.62 18.80 20.83
CA ALA A 899 -7.26 19.48 21.97
C ALA A 899 -8.54 18.75 22.39
N LEU A 900 -9.31 18.24 21.43
CA LEU A 900 -10.50 17.43 21.72
C LEU A 900 -10.13 16.05 22.27
N ALA A 901 -9.10 15.43 21.72
CA ALA A 901 -8.60 14.15 22.21
C ALA A 901 -8.12 14.27 23.66
N PHE A 902 -7.33 15.28 24.01
CA PHE A 902 -6.86 15.50 25.38
C PHE A 902 -8.01 15.84 26.33
N LEU A 903 -8.95 16.68 25.91
CA LEU A 903 -10.13 17.04 26.71
C LEU A 903 -10.96 15.81 27.11
N ARG A 904 -11.08 14.81 26.23
CA ARG A 904 -11.90 13.61 26.45
C ARG A 904 -11.12 12.41 27.01
N ALA A 905 -9.84 12.27 26.64
CA ALA A 905 -9.01 11.15 27.07
C ALA A 905 -8.31 11.37 28.43
N GLN A 906 -8.19 12.62 28.88
CA GLN A 906 -7.58 13.02 30.15
C GLN A 906 -8.48 14.00 30.94
N PRO A 907 -9.75 13.67 31.20
CA PRO A 907 -10.70 14.57 31.86
C PRO A 907 -10.23 15.01 33.26
N GLU A 908 -9.47 14.18 33.96
CA GLU A 908 -8.87 14.46 35.27
C GLU A 908 -7.90 15.65 35.25
N ARG A 909 -7.29 15.94 34.10
CA ARG A 909 -6.37 17.06 33.94
C ARG A 909 -7.09 18.39 33.72
N TYR A 910 -8.30 18.34 33.17
CA TYR A 910 -9.09 19.51 32.77
C TYR A 910 -10.49 19.51 33.40
N PRO A 911 -10.62 19.38 34.74
CA PRO A 911 -11.93 19.29 35.39
C PRO A 911 -12.80 20.53 35.15
N GLU A 912 -12.19 21.71 34.98
CA GLU A 912 -12.88 22.97 34.70
C GLU A 912 -13.55 22.97 33.32
N LEU A 913 -13.03 22.19 32.37
CA LEU A 913 -13.54 22.06 31.00
C LEU A 913 -14.48 20.85 30.83
N SER A 914 -14.82 20.14 31.90
CA SER A 914 -15.63 18.91 31.86
C SER A 914 -17.03 19.08 31.27
N ARG A 915 -17.57 20.32 31.29
CA ARG A 915 -18.89 20.68 30.72
C ARG A 915 -18.79 21.32 29.34
N THR A 916 -17.59 21.51 28.80
CA THR A 916 -17.39 22.13 27.49
C THR A 916 -17.79 21.15 26.38
N GLY A 917 -18.71 21.59 25.51
CA GLY A 917 -19.10 20.85 24.32
C GLY A 917 -18.03 20.92 23.24
N ALA A 918 -17.77 19.82 22.54
CA ALA A 918 -16.71 19.67 21.55
C ALA A 918 -17.28 19.68 20.13
N VAL A 919 -16.88 20.66 19.32
CA VAL A 919 -17.21 20.73 17.89
C VAL A 919 -15.91 20.64 17.08
N PHE A 920 -15.93 19.85 16.01
CA PHE A 920 -14.79 19.72 15.12
C PHE A 920 -15.18 20.01 13.68
N THR A 921 -14.54 20.98 13.03
CA THR A 921 -14.73 21.23 11.59
C THR A 921 -13.56 20.67 10.78
N VAL A 922 -13.86 19.79 9.83
CA VAL A 922 -12.93 19.30 8.81
C VAL A 922 -13.09 20.14 7.54
N HIS A 923 -12.06 20.90 7.15
CA HIS A 923 -12.10 21.72 5.94
C HIS A 923 -11.65 20.98 4.70
N ASN A 924 -10.66 20.09 4.82
CA ASN A 924 -10.18 19.27 3.72
C ASN A 924 -9.61 17.95 4.26
N LEU A 925 -10.29 16.85 3.94
CA LEU A 925 -9.97 15.52 4.45
C LEU A 925 -8.67 14.94 3.86
N GLY A 926 -8.16 15.53 2.77
CA GLY A 926 -6.87 15.17 2.21
C GLY A 926 -5.68 15.50 3.11
N TYR A 927 -5.86 16.36 4.14
CA TYR A 927 -4.81 16.75 5.08
C TYR A 927 -5.12 16.24 6.49
N GLN A 928 -4.66 15.02 6.81
CA GLN A 928 -5.07 14.31 8.03
C GLN A 928 -4.09 14.44 9.22
N GLY A 929 -2.89 14.97 9.00
CA GLY A 929 -1.84 14.96 10.03
C GLY A 929 -1.43 13.52 10.38
N LEU A 930 -0.88 12.80 9.39
CA LEU A 930 -0.41 11.43 9.56
C LEU A 930 1.04 11.40 10.05
N PHE A 931 1.24 10.94 11.27
CA PHE A 931 2.56 10.78 11.88
C PHE A 931 2.80 9.31 12.14
N TRP A 932 4.05 8.88 12.17
CA TRP A 932 4.29 7.49 12.50
C TRP A 932 4.10 7.26 14.00
N HIS A 933 3.69 6.07 14.40
CA HIS A 933 3.51 5.68 15.80
C HIS A 933 4.75 5.86 16.70
N PHE A 934 5.95 6.03 16.14
CA PHE A 934 7.12 6.47 16.92
C PHE A 934 6.96 7.84 17.54
N ASP A 935 6.06 8.66 17.03
CA ASP A 935 5.76 9.98 17.57
C ASP A 935 4.70 9.90 18.70
N TRP A 936 4.20 8.70 19.04
CA TRP A 936 3.13 8.50 20.04
C TRP A 936 3.53 9.02 21.42
N HIS A 937 4.81 8.88 21.76
CA HIS A 937 5.33 9.34 23.06
C HIS A 937 5.15 10.86 23.25
N PHE A 938 5.10 11.67 22.18
CA PHE A 938 4.85 13.10 22.32
C PHE A 938 3.48 13.39 22.91
N LEU A 939 2.45 12.60 22.57
CA LEU A 939 1.06 12.86 22.95
C LEU A 939 0.82 12.67 24.46
N ASN A 940 1.67 11.91 25.15
CA ASN A 940 1.45 11.49 26.54
C ASN A 940 0.03 10.91 26.76
N LEU A 941 -0.46 10.14 25.79
CA LEU A 941 -1.70 9.37 25.90
C LEU A 941 -1.39 7.90 26.15
N ASP A 942 -2.25 7.26 26.93
CA ASP A 942 -2.21 5.82 27.14
C ASP A 942 -2.38 5.07 25.80
N TRP A 943 -1.62 4.00 25.59
CA TRP A 943 -1.64 3.19 24.37
C TRP A 943 -3.03 2.60 24.04
N LYS A 944 -3.96 2.52 25.00
CA LYS A 944 -5.37 2.16 24.72
C LYS A 944 -6.06 3.09 23.71
N TRP A 945 -5.56 4.31 23.54
CA TRP A 945 -6.04 5.26 22.53
C TRP A 945 -5.34 5.11 21.17
N PHE A 946 -4.34 4.24 21.06
CA PHE A 946 -3.69 3.86 19.81
C PHE A 946 -4.27 2.53 19.30
N THR A 947 -5.53 2.57 18.87
CA THR A 947 -6.22 1.41 18.26
C THR A 947 -6.93 1.84 16.98
N PRO A 948 -7.25 0.90 16.07
CA PRO A 948 -7.98 1.22 14.83
C PRO A 948 -9.32 1.90 15.08
N ARG A 949 -9.89 1.80 16.28
CA ARG A 949 -11.08 2.56 16.70
C ARG A 949 -10.78 4.01 17.04
N PHE A 950 -9.60 4.32 17.58
CA PHE A 950 -9.18 5.64 18.06
C PHE A 950 -8.16 6.31 17.12
N LEU A 951 -6.95 6.67 17.57
CA LEU A 951 -6.01 7.46 16.77
C LEU A 951 -5.14 6.63 15.81
N GLU A 952 -5.12 5.29 15.92
CA GLU A 952 -4.30 4.46 15.02
C GLU A 952 -4.91 4.41 13.61
N PHE A 953 -4.04 4.40 12.61
CA PHE A 953 -4.39 4.36 11.20
C PHE A 953 -3.25 3.76 10.36
N PHE A 954 -3.28 2.44 10.14
CA PHE A 954 -2.27 1.70 9.36
C PHE A 954 -0.83 1.88 9.89
N GLY A 955 -0.62 1.72 11.20
CA GLY A 955 0.66 1.91 11.89
C GLY A 955 1.06 3.39 12.04
N LYS A 956 0.15 4.31 11.77
CA LYS A 956 0.34 5.76 11.94
C LYS A 956 -0.64 6.32 12.96
N ILE A 957 -0.29 7.46 13.52
CA ILE A 957 -1.16 8.33 14.28
C ILE A 957 -1.90 9.20 13.27
N ASN A 958 -3.22 9.14 13.30
CA ASN A 958 -4.08 10.02 12.52
C ASN A 958 -4.68 11.06 13.44
N VAL A 959 -4.09 12.25 13.43
CA VAL A 959 -4.47 13.32 14.34
C VAL A 959 -5.87 13.86 14.02
N LEU A 960 -6.20 14.02 12.73
CA LEU A 960 -7.54 14.45 12.30
C LEU A 960 -8.62 13.48 12.77
N LYS A 961 -8.36 12.18 12.65
CA LYS A 961 -9.26 11.11 13.12
C LYS A 961 -9.55 11.25 14.62
N GLY A 962 -8.56 11.63 15.43
CA GLY A 962 -8.77 11.99 16.83
C GLY A 962 -9.82 13.08 17.02
N GLY A 963 -9.74 14.17 16.26
CA GLY A 963 -10.75 15.25 16.29
C GLY A 963 -12.15 14.77 15.91
N VAL A 964 -12.27 13.90 14.90
CA VAL A 964 -13.56 13.34 14.45
C VAL A 964 -14.21 12.47 15.52
N ILE A 965 -13.41 11.62 16.18
CA ILE A 965 -13.89 10.65 17.16
C ILE A 965 -14.30 11.33 18.46
N PHE A 966 -13.48 12.26 18.97
CA PHE A 966 -13.70 12.88 20.29
C PHE A 966 -14.64 14.09 20.27
N ALA A 967 -15.12 14.51 19.10
CA ALA A 967 -16.11 15.58 19.01
C ALA A 967 -17.52 15.11 19.41
N ASP A 968 -18.35 16.02 19.92
CA ASP A 968 -19.79 15.79 20.10
C ASP A 968 -20.53 15.99 18.77
N ARG A 969 -20.10 16.98 17.97
CA ARG A 969 -20.58 17.23 16.60
C ARG A 969 -19.43 17.49 15.64
N ILE A 970 -19.57 16.97 14.42
CA ILE A 970 -18.61 17.17 13.34
C ILE A 970 -19.25 18.07 12.30
N ALA A 971 -18.56 19.13 11.93
CA ALA A 971 -18.92 19.95 10.79
C ALA A 971 -17.92 19.75 9.65
N THR A 972 -18.38 19.98 8.43
CA THR A 972 -17.52 20.15 7.26
C THR A 972 -18.11 21.23 6.36
N VAL A 973 -17.37 21.65 5.33
CA VAL A 973 -17.61 22.91 4.63
C VAL A 973 -18.65 22.82 3.50
N SER A 974 -19.41 21.72 3.40
CA SER A 974 -20.43 21.52 2.36
C SER A 974 -21.33 20.31 2.68
N PRO A 975 -22.67 20.41 2.46
CA PRO A 975 -23.57 19.26 2.53
C PRO A 975 -23.24 18.13 1.56
N THR A 976 -22.85 18.45 0.33
CA THR A 976 -22.40 17.44 -0.64
C THR A 976 -21.10 16.80 -0.20
N TYR A 977 -20.12 17.58 0.22
CA TYR A 977 -18.84 17.08 0.68
C TYR A 977 -18.99 16.18 1.92
N ALA A 978 -19.89 16.52 2.85
CA ALA A 978 -20.23 15.68 3.99
C ALA A 978 -20.71 14.28 3.59
N ARG A 979 -21.39 14.13 2.45
CA ARG A 979 -21.77 12.83 1.89
C ARG A 979 -20.61 12.17 1.15
N GLU A 980 -19.83 12.95 0.39
CA GLU A 980 -18.70 12.43 -0.38
C GLU A 980 -17.61 11.83 0.51
N ILE A 981 -17.27 12.44 1.65
CA ILE A 981 -16.25 11.90 2.58
C ILE A 981 -16.66 10.59 3.27
N GLN A 982 -17.92 10.17 3.12
CA GLN A 982 -18.41 8.86 3.56
C GLN A 982 -18.27 7.79 2.46
N THR A 983 -17.76 8.14 1.28
CA THR A 983 -17.52 7.21 0.17
C THR A 983 -16.05 6.80 0.12
N ARG A 984 -15.74 5.62 -0.44
CA ARG A 984 -14.34 5.16 -0.57
C ARG A 984 -13.51 6.09 -1.45
N GLU A 985 -14.13 6.71 -2.45
CA GLU A 985 -13.49 7.58 -3.43
C GLU A 985 -12.96 8.89 -2.81
N GLN A 986 -13.64 9.43 -1.79
CA GLN A 986 -13.29 10.71 -1.17
C GLN A 986 -13.15 10.66 0.36
N GLY A 987 -13.25 9.48 0.98
CA GLY A 987 -13.10 9.29 2.43
C GLY A 987 -11.66 9.14 2.91
N PHE A 988 -10.71 8.97 1.99
CA PHE A 988 -9.27 8.87 2.30
C PHE A 988 -8.95 7.85 3.41
N GLY A 989 -9.65 6.71 3.43
CA GLY A 989 -9.51 5.63 4.41
C GLY A 989 -10.28 5.86 5.72
N LEU A 990 -10.93 7.02 5.90
CA LEU A 990 -11.76 7.36 7.05
C LEU A 990 -13.27 7.23 6.76
N GLU A 991 -13.66 6.74 5.58
CA GLU A 991 -15.07 6.62 5.19
C GLU A 991 -15.90 5.84 6.21
N GLY A 992 -15.35 4.74 6.76
CA GLY A 992 -16.05 3.94 7.78
C GLY A 992 -16.31 4.72 9.08
N ILE A 993 -15.38 5.58 9.49
CA ILE A 993 -15.52 6.42 10.70
C ILE A 993 -16.58 7.50 10.45
N PHE A 994 -16.59 8.14 9.27
CA PHE A 994 -17.61 9.14 8.95
C PHE A 994 -19.00 8.54 8.75
N GLN A 995 -19.10 7.31 8.25
CA GLN A 995 -20.36 6.55 8.16
C GLN A 995 -20.90 6.22 9.56
N GLU A 996 -20.06 5.72 10.46
CA GLU A 996 -20.44 5.45 11.85
C GLU A 996 -20.94 6.72 12.55
N ARG A 997 -20.32 7.86 12.22
CA ARG A 997 -20.60 9.17 12.81
C ARG A 997 -21.57 10.02 11.98
N ALA A 998 -22.25 9.44 10.99
CA ALA A 998 -23.08 10.18 10.03
C ALA A 998 -24.19 11.01 10.70
N GLY A 999 -24.78 10.52 11.80
CA GLY A 999 -25.79 11.26 12.58
C GLY A 999 -25.26 12.52 13.29
N ASN A 1000 -23.94 12.60 13.47
CA ASN A 1000 -23.25 13.73 14.10
C ASN A 1000 -22.53 14.64 13.11
N LEU A 1001 -22.51 14.28 11.82
CA LEU A 1001 -21.84 15.00 10.75
C LEU A 1001 -22.80 15.97 10.03
N VAL A 1002 -22.43 17.25 9.96
CA VAL A 1002 -23.19 18.28 9.23
C VAL A 1002 -22.30 19.02 8.23
N GLY A 1003 -22.84 19.33 7.06
CA GLY A 1003 -22.19 20.19 6.08
C GLY A 1003 -22.70 21.64 6.17
N ILE A 1004 -21.83 22.59 6.45
CA ILE A 1004 -22.13 24.03 6.51
C ILE A 1004 -21.23 24.75 5.50
N LEU A 1005 -21.82 25.36 4.48
CA LEU A 1005 -21.06 26.11 3.47
C LEU A 1005 -20.28 27.27 4.07
N ASN A 1006 -19.06 27.49 3.59
CA ASN A 1006 -18.29 28.68 3.94
C ASN A 1006 -19.02 29.96 3.48
N GLY A 1007 -18.96 30.99 4.32
CA GLY A 1007 -19.43 32.32 3.96
C GLY A 1007 -18.38 33.12 3.19
N VAL A 1008 -18.82 34.16 2.50
CA VAL A 1008 -17.97 35.18 1.89
C VAL A 1008 -18.18 36.52 2.57
N ASP A 1009 -17.08 37.24 2.80
CA ASP A 1009 -17.14 38.65 3.22
C ASP A 1009 -17.32 39.56 2.00
N TYR A 1010 -18.57 39.99 1.77
CA TYR A 1010 -18.89 40.97 0.72
C TYR A 1010 -18.46 42.40 1.04
N GLY A 1011 -17.85 42.66 2.21
CA GLY A 1011 -17.09 43.89 2.45
C GLY A 1011 -15.79 43.94 1.63
N MET A 1012 -15.14 42.78 1.48
CA MET A 1012 -13.92 42.63 0.67
C MET A 1012 -14.22 42.26 -0.79
N TRP A 1013 -15.11 41.28 -1.00
CA TRP A 1013 -15.40 40.72 -2.33
C TRP A 1013 -16.71 41.26 -2.89
N ASN A 1014 -16.67 42.47 -3.45
CA ASN A 1014 -17.86 43.11 -4.02
C ASN A 1014 -17.50 44.14 -5.11
N PRO A 1015 -17.92 43.93 -6.38
CA PRO A 1015 -17.56 44.83 -7.48
C PRO A 1015 -18.12 46.25 -7.34
N GLN A 1016 -19.04 46.51 -6.41
CA GLN A 1016 -19.56 47.85 -6.15
C GLN A 1016 -18.62 48.70 -5.28
N THR A 1017 -17.74 48.06 -4.51
CA THR A 1017 -16.88 48.74 -3.51
C THR A 1017 -15.40 48.40 -3.66
N ASP A 1018 -15.08 47.33 -4.40
CA ASP A 1018 -13.74 46.83 -4.63
C ASP A 1018 -12.79 47.93 -5.18
N PRO A 1019 -11.68 48.25 -4.48
CA PRO A 1019 -10.74 49.27 -4.90
C PRO A 1019 -9.72 48.78 -5.95
N PHE A 1020 -9.60 47.47 -6.18
CA PHE A 1020 -8.56 46.89 -7.05
C PHE A 1020 -8.98 46.79 -8.53
N ILE A 1021 -10.26 47.00 -8.82
CA ILE A 1021 -10.83 46.87 -10.16
C ILE A 1021 -10.93 48.22 -10.86
N ALA A 1022 -10.82 48.22 -12.20
CA ALA A 1022 -10.75 49.44 -13.00
C ALA A 1022 -12.02 50.32 -12.92
N GLU A 1023 -13.20 49.70 -12.85
CA GLU A 1023 -14.47 50.41 -12.73
C GLU A 1023 -15.45 49.62 -11.86
N LYS A 1024 -16.13 50.30 -10.95
CA LYS A 1024 -17.13 49.69 -10.05
C LYS A 1024 -18.43 49.40 -10.80
N TYR A 1025 -19.05 48.25 -10.53
CA TYR A 1025 -20.29 47.85 -11.20
C TYR A 1025 -21.15 46.96 -10.29
N GLY A 1026 -22.39 46.69 -10.71
CA GLY A 1026 -23.32 45.88 -9.93
C GLY A 1026 -24.42 45.24 -10.77
N PRO A 1027 -25.32 44.45 -10.17
CA PRO A 1027 -26.35 43.70 -10.91
C PRO A 1027 -27.36 44.61 -11.64
N ARG A 1028 -27.50 45.88 -11.22
CA ARG A 1028 -28.33 46.89 -11.89
C ARG A 1028 -27.64 47.53 -13.10
N ASN A 1029 -26.31 47.69 -13.05
CA ASN A 1029 -25.50 48.25 -14.12
C ASN A 1029 -24.18 47.48 -14.28
N LEU A 1030 -24.06 46.74 -15.39
CA LEU A 1030 -22.90 45.90 -15.71
C LEU A 1030 -21.87 46.61 -16.60
N SER A 1031 -22.04 47.89 -16.93
CA SER A 1031 -21.18 48.61 -17.88
C SER A 1031 -19.70 48.54 -17.50
N GLY A 1032 -19.37 48.71 -16.22
CA GLY A 1032 -18.00 48.70 -15.71
C GLY A 1032 -17.28 47.36 -15.86
N LYS A 1033 -18.01 46.23 -16.03
CA LYS A 1033 -17.36 44.93 -16.25
C LYS A 1033 -16.57 44.89 -17.57
N LYS A 1034 -17.01 45.62 -18.60
CA LYS A 1034 -16.28 45.75 -19.87
C LYS A 1034 -14.94 46.48 -19.69
N ALA A 1035 -14.92 47.53 -18.88
CA ALA A 1035 -13.70 48.25 -18.54
C ALA A 1035 -12.73 47.35 -17.76
N CYS A 1036 -13.23 46.58 -16.79
CA CYS A 1036 -12.43 45.61 -16.05
C CYS A 1036 -11.82 44.51 -16.95
N LYS A 1037 -12.55 44.04 -17.96
CA LYS A 1037 -12.02 43.07 -18.94
C LYS A 1037 -10.88 43.67 -19.78
N SER A 1038 -11.07 44.88 -20.30
CA SER A 1038 -10.03 45.61 -21.05
C SER A 1038 -8.79 45.86 -20.19
N ASP A 1039 -8.96 46.26 -18.92
CA ASP A 1039 -7.85 46.42 -17.97
C ASP A 1039 -7.10 45.12 -17.71
N LEU A 1040 -7.81 44.00 -17.52
CA LEU A 1040 -7.19 42.68 -17.34
C LEU A 1040 -6.39 42.25 -18.59
N GLN A 1041 -6.97 42.41 -19.79
CA GLN A 1041 -6.27 42.10 -21.04
C GLN A 1041 -5.00 42.95 -21.18
N ARG A 1042 -5.10 44.27 -20.95
CA ARG A 1042 -3.97 45.20 -21.06
C ARG A 1042 -2.87 44.91 -20.04
N SER A 1043 -3.23 44.70 -18.78
CA SER A 1043 -2.26 44.43 -17.69
C SER A 1043 -1.48 43.12 -17.88
N LEU A 1044 -2.00 42.20 -18.69
CA LEU A 1044 -1.36 40.91 -18.99
C LEU A 1044 -0.79 40.83 -20.40
N ASN A 1045 -0.77 41.93 -21.15
CA ASN A 1045 -0.34 41.99 -22.56
C ASN A 1045 -1.10 41.03 -23.49
N LEU A 1046 -2.39 40.81 -23.21
CA LEU A 1046 -3.29 40.14 -24.12
C LEU A 1046 -3.92 41.15 -25.10
N PRO A 1047 -4.20 40.77 -26.36
CA PRO A 1047 -4.96 41.61 -27.28
C PRO A 1047 -6.32 41.99 -26.68
N GLU A 1048 -6.63 43.29 -26.66
CA GLU A 1048 -7.92 43.81 -26.18
C GLU A 1048 -9.02 43.44 -27.18
N ARG A 1049 -9.69 42.31 -26.96
CA ARG A 1049 -10.82 41.85 -27.80
C ARG A 1049 -12.10 41.74 -26.96
N PRO A 1050 -13.07 42.66 -27.13
CA PRO A 1050 -14.29 42.68 -26.31
C PRO A 1050 -15.22 41.48 -26.61
N ASP A 1051 -15.19 40.97 -27.84
CA ASP A 1051 -16.11 39.94 -28.33
C ASP A 1051 -15.65 38.50 -28.06
N ILE A 1052 -14.38 38.28 -27.66
CA ILE A 1052 -13.90 36.94 -27.30
C ILE A 1052 -14.17 36.63 -25.82
N PRO A 1053 -14.68 35.45 -25.45
CA PRO A 1053 -14.64 34.95 -24.07
C PRO A 1053 -13.22 34.95 -23.45
N LEU A 1054 -13.07 35.63 -22.30
CA LEU A 1054 -11.88 35.55 -21.47
C LEU A 1054 -12.12 34.58 -20.31
N LEU A 1055 -11.37 33.48 -20.28
CA LEU A 1055 -11.38 32.49 -19.22
C LEU A 1055 -10.38 32.88 -18.13
N GLY A 1056 -10.78 32.77 -16.86
CA GLY A 1056 -9.95 33.01 -15.69
C GLY A 1056 -9.85 31.77 -14.80
N MET A 1057 -8.69 31.55 -14.19
CA MET A 1057 -8.52 30.55 -13.15
C MET A 1057 -7.51 31.07 -12.11
N VAL A 1058 -7.94 31.11 -10.85
CA VAL A 1058 -7.07 31.37 -9.70
C VAL A 1058 -7.06 30.10 -8.85
N SER A 1059 -5.91 29.43 -8.72
CA SER A 1059 -5.85 28.15 -8.02
C SER A 1059 -4.46 27.76 -7.51
N ARG A 1060 -4.42 26.87 -6.53
CA ARG A 1060 -3.18 26.22 -6.10
C ARG A 1060 -2.83 25.11 -7.09
N PHE A 1061 -1.57 25.01 -7.48
CA PHE A 1061 -1.07 23.96 -8.36
C PHE A 1061 -1.00 22.63 -7.62
N SER A 1062 -1.99 21.77 -7.84
CA SER A 1062 -2.05 20.40 -7.30
C SER A 1062 -2.94 19.50 -8.17
N SER A 1063 -2.77 18.18 -8.04
CA SER A 1063 -3.63 17.19 -8.72
C SER A 1063 -5.09 17.33 -8.29
N GLN A 1064 -5.34 17.60 -7.00
CA GLN A 1064 -6.67 17.89 -6.45
C GLN A 1064 -7.40 18.95 -7.28
N LYS A 1065 -6.72 20.02 -7.71
CA LYS A 1065 -7.33 21.16 -8.40
C LYS A 1065 -7.55 20.93 -9.90
N GLY A 1066 -7.39 19.68 -10.37
CA GLY A 1066 -7.68 19.30 -11.74
C GLY A 1066 -6.62 19.67 -12.76
N PHE A 1067 -5.39 19.99 -12.32
CA PHE A 1067 -4.32 20.41 -13.22
C PHE A 1067 -3.87 19.30 -14.19
N ASP A 1068 -3.95 18.02 -13.81
CA ASP A 1068 -3.70 16.91 -14.72
C ASP A 1068 -4.75 16.85 -15.85
N LEU A 1069 -6.04 17.07 -15.52
CA LEU A 1069 -7.13 17.13 -16.50
C LEU A 1069 -6.99 18.34 -17.42
N LEU A 1070 -6.68 19.52 -16.84
CA LEU A 1070 -6.48 20.75 -17.60
C LEU A 1070 -5.30 20.62 -18.56
N ALA A 1071 -4.17 20.06 -18.10
CA ALA A 1071 -2.98 19.86 -18.93
C ALA A 1071 -3.29 18.95 -20.13
N GLY A 1072 -4.02 17.85 -19.91
CA GLY A 1072 -4.44 16.94 -20.99
C GLY A 1072 -5.47 17.54 -21.96
N SER A 1073 -6.19 18.59 -21.54
CA SER A 1073 -7.23 19.24 -22.35
C SER A 1073 -6.80 20.56 -22.97
N LEU A 1074 -5.61 21.06 -22.66
CA LEU A 1074 -5.20 22.43 -22.96
C LEU A 1074 -5.10 22.71 -24.47
N ASP A 1075 -4.56 21.76 -25.23
CA ASP A 1075 -4.41 21.91 -26.69
C ASP A 1075 -5.76 21.97 -27.38
N THR A 1076 -6.69 21.09 -26.99
CA THR A 1076 -8.06 21.10 -27.47
C THR A 1076 -8.79 22.37 -27.02
N LEU A 1077 -8.56 22.86 -25.81
CA LEU A 1077 -9.14 24.11 -25.30
C LEU A 1077 -8.74 25.31 -26.16
N PHE A 1078 -7.47 25.44 -26.56
CA PHE A 1078 -6.98 26.55 -27.39
C PHE A 1078 -7.32 26.45 -28.89
N GLN A 1079 -7.94 25.35 -29.36
CA GLN A 1079 -8.52 25.30 -30.71
C GLN A 1079 -9.71 26.26 -30.87
N ARG A 1080 -10.29 26.73 -29.77
CA ARG A 1080 -11.37 27.72 -29.76
C ARG A 1080 -10.83 29.14 -29.83
N GLU A 1081 -11.67 30.06 -30.30
CA GLU A 1081 -11.40 31.50 -30.18
C GLU A 1081 -11.72 31.94 -28.75
N ILE A 1082 -10.73 31.82 -27.87
CA ILE A 1082 -10.77 32.21 -26.44
C ILE A 1082 -9.46 32.88 -26.02
N GLN A 1083 -9.49 33.54 -24.87
CA GLN A 1083 -8.29 33.89 -24.11
C GLN A 1083 -8.34 33.20 -22.74
N PHE A 1084 -7.20 32.86 -22.15
CA PHE A 1084 -7.12 32.18 -20.86
C PHE A 1084 -6.02 32.76 -19.97
N VAL A 1085 -6.40 33.17 -18.75
CA VAL A 1085 -5.50 33.65 -17.71
C VAL A 1085 -5.50 32.67 -16.55
N LEU A 1086 -4.32 32.19 -16.18
CA LEU A 1086 -4.09 31.30 -15.06
C LEU A 1086 -3.15 31.97 -14.05
N LEU A 1087 -3.65 32.20 -12.84
CA LEU A 1087 -2.88 32.68 -11.68
C LEU A 1087 -2.80 31.56 -10.65
N GLY A 1088 -1.59 31.25 -10.16
CA GLY A 1088 -1.46 30.25 -9.11
C GLY A 1088 -0.03 29.97 -8.67
N SER A 1089 0.09 29.18 -7.61
CA SER A 1089 1.34 28.68 -7.06
C SER A 1089 1.13 27.31 -6.42
N GLY A 1090 2.18 26.55 -6.20
CA GLY A 1090 2.09 25.21 -5.59
C GLY A 1090 3.16 24.27 -6.12
N ASP A 1091 2.79 23.03 -6.44
CA ASP A 1091 3.72 22.01 -6.92
C ASP A 1091 4.47 22.49 -8.17
N LYS A 1092 5.81 22.51 -8.05
CA LYS A 1092 6.75 22.96 -9.07
C LYS A 1092 6.53 22.22 -10.39
N ARG A 1093 6.13 20.94 -10.36
CA ARG A 1093 5.86 20.15 -11.58
C ARG A 1093 4.81 20.82 -12.47
N TYR A 1094 3.72 21.31 -11.89
CA TYR A 1094 2.68 22.00 -12.66
C TYR A 1094 3.10 23.40 -13.05
N ALA A 1095 3.83 24.12 -12.19
CA ALA A 1095 4.37 25.44 -12.54
C ALA A 1095 5.25 25.35 -13.79
N ASP A 1096 6.18 24.38 -13.84
CA ASP A 1096 7.07 24.14 -14.98
C ASP A 1096 6.27 23.69 -16.21
N LEU A 1097 5.34 22.74 -16.03
CA LEU A 1097 4.50 22.21 -17.10
C LEU A 1097 3.69 23.33 -17.77
N PHE A 1098 2.91 24.09 -17.00
CA PHE A 1098 2.07 25.15 -17.55
C PHE A 1098 2.88 26.32 -18.09
N SER A 1099 4.05 26.61 -17.52
CA SER A 1099 4.98 27.60 -18.11
C SER A 1099 5.34 27.20 -19.53
N THR A 1100 5.68 25.93 -19.73
CA THR A 1100 6.01 25.38 -21.04
C THR A 1100 4.80 25.40 -21.96
N LEU A 1101 3.65 24.88 -21.50
CA LEU A 1101 2.47 24.73 -22.34
C LEU A 1101 1.91 26.08 -22.83
N PHE A 1102 1.91 27.11 -21.97
CA PHE A 1102 1.39 28.44 -22.30
C PHE A 1102 2.28 29.19 -23.30
N THR A 1103 3.59 28.89 -23.41
CA THR A 1103 4.46 29.51 -24.43
C THR A 1103 4.01 29.20 -25.86
N ARG A 1104 3.28 28.10 -26.08
CA ARG A 1104 2.76 27.69 -27.40
C ARG A 1104 1.59 28.54 -27.89
N TYR A 1105 0.99 29.36 -27.02
CA TYR A 1105 -0.24 30.12 -27.31
C TYR A 1105 -0.08 31.62 -27.06
N PRO A 1106 0.89 32.30 -27.71
CA PRO A 1106 1.11 33.73 -27.51
C PRO A 1106 -0.14 34.53 -27.90
N GLY A 1107 -0.52 35.50 -27.07
CA GLY A 1107 -1.72 36.32 -27.28
C GLY A 1107 -3.06 35.63 -26.99
N LYS A 1108 -3.07 34.33 -26.67
CA LYS A 1108 -4.26 33.59 -26.20
C LYS A 1108 -4.15 33.14 -24.75
N GLY A 1109 -2.97 32.72 -24.28
CA GLY A 1109 -2.77 32.25 -22.90
C GLY A 1109 -1.79 33.11 -22.11
N VAL A 1110 -2.10 33.41 -20.84
CA VAL A 1110 -1.17 33.99 -19.88
C VAL A 1110 -1.13 33.19 -18.58
N LEU A 1111 0.09 32.83 -18.16
CA LEU A 1111 0.37 32.24 -16.85
C LEU A 1111 1.06 33.27 -15.94
N ARG A 1112 0.62 33.34 -14.68
CA ARG A 1112 1.27 34.08 -13.60
C ARG A 1112 1.49 33.14 -12.42
N ILE A 1113 2.78 32.90 -12.10
CA ILE A 1113 3.18 32.05 -10.98
C ILE A 1113 3.39 32.92 -9.75
N GLY A 1114 2.71 32.60 -8.66
CA GLY A 1114 2.80 33.34 -7.40
C GLY A 1114 1.42 33.60 -6.80
N PHE A 1115 1.42 34.37 -5.72
CA PHE A 1115 0.21 34.94 -5.13
C PHE A 1115 0.17 36.43 -5.44
N ASP A 1116 -0.92 36.90 -6.03
CA ASP A 1116 -1.16 38.31 -6.35
C ASP A 1116 -2.65 38.61 -6.12
N GLU A 1117 -2.94 39.28 -5.00
CA GLU A 1117 -4.30 39.59 -4.59
C GLU A 1117 -4.98 40.56 -5.57
N VAL A 1118 -4.27 41.59 -6.01
CA VAL A 1118 -4.78 42.57 -6.97
C VAL A 1118 -5.16 41.88 -8.27
N LEU A 1119 -4.29 41.01 -8.78
CA LEU A 1119 -4.57 40.26 -9.99
C LEU A 1119 -5.72 39.26 -9.81
N ALA A 1120 -5.86 38.63 -8.64
CA ALA A 1120 -6.99 37.76 -8.36
C ALA A 1120 -8.33 38.53 -8.44
N HIS A 1121 -8.42 39.71 -7.82
CA HIS A 1121 -9.59 40.60 -7.92
C HIS A 1121 -9.87 41.02 -9.38
N LYS A 1122 -8.82 41.36 -10.13
CA LYS A 1122 -8.95 41.70 -11.56
C LYS A 1122 -9.43 40.52 -12.40
N ILE A 1123 -8.98 39.29 -12.13
CA ILE A 1123 -9.46 38.07 -12.80
C ILE A 1123 -10.94 37.86 -12.50
N GLU A 1124 -11.34 37.90 -11.22
CA GLU A 1124 -12.76 37.75 -10.83
C GLU A 1124 -13.64 38.82 -11.47
N ALA A 1125 -13.15 40.05 -11.62
CA ALA A 1125 -13.92 41.14 -12.21
C ALA A 1125 -13.95 41.14 -13.75
N GLY A 1126 -12.82 40.84 -14.40
CA GLY A 1126 -12.61 41.02 -15.84
C GLY A 1126 -12.84 39.76 -16.68
N ALA A 1127 -12.75 38.56 -16.10
CA ALA A 1127 -13.05 37.32 -16.82
C ALA A 1127 -14.56 37.21 -17.15
N ASP A 1128 -14.86 36.49 -18.22
CA ASP A 1128 -16.23 36.11 -18.59
C ASP A 1128 -16.61 34.78 -17.94
N VAL A 1129 -15.67 33.83 -17.93
CA VAL A 1129 -15.85 32.47 -17.40
C VAL A 1129 -14.75 32.14 -16.40
N PHE A 1130 -15.12 31.55 -15.26
CA PHE A 1130 -14.15 31.07 -14.27
C PHE A 1130 -14.05 29.54 -14.30
N LEU A 1131 -12.84 28.99 -14.42
CA LEU A 1131 -12.62 27.55 -14.50
C LEU A 1131 -12.24 26.98 -13.12
N MET A 1132 -12.97 25.97 -12.68
CA MET A 1132 -12.63 25.19 -11.47
C MET A 1132 -12.87 23.69 -11.69
N PRO A 1133 -11.98 23.02 -12.46
CA PRO A 1133 -12.13 21.61 -12.81
C PRO A 1133 -11.62 20.66 -11.71
N SER A 1134 -11.85 20.94 -10.43
CA SER A 1134 -11.27 20.19 -9.31
C SER A 1134 -11.70 18.71 -9.28
N LEU A 1135 -10.76 17.80 -9.00
CA LEU A 1135 -11.00 16.36 -8.76
C LEU A 1135 -11.85 16.14 -7.50
N TYR A 1136 -11.67 16.96 -6.48
CA TYR A 1136 -12.61 17.13 -5.37
C TYR A 1136 -12.41 18.54 -4.80
N GLU A 1137 -13.50 19.14 -4.34
CA GLU A 1137 -13.46 20.51 -3.81
C GLU A 1137 -14.37 20.62 -2.58
N PRO A 1138 -13.82 20.62 -1.36
CA PRO A 1138 -14.62 20.60 -0.15
C PRO A 1138 -15.67 21.71 -0.13
N CYS A 1139 -15.26 22.96 -0.34
CA CYS A 1139 -16.18 24.08 -0.56
C CYS A 1139 -15.86 24.83 -1.85
N GLY A 1140 -14.62 25.34 -1.95
CA GLY A 1140 -14.25 26.35 -2.95
C GLY A 1140 -14.83 27.71 -2.59
N LEU A 1141 -14.03 28.78 -2.70
CA LEU A 1141 -14.50 30.15 -2.50
C LEU A 1141 -14.55 30.94 -3.81
N ASN A 1142 -13.62 30.65 -4.74
CA ASN A 1142 -13.49 31.41 -5.97
C ASN A 1142 -14.74 31.35 -6.84
N GLN A 1143 -15.44 30.21 -6.93
CA GLN A 1143 -16.72 30.17 -7.65
C GLN A 1143 -17.79 31.09 -7.03
N ILE A 1144 -17.77 31.30 -5.71
CA ILE A 1144 -18.68 32.22 -5.03
C ILE A 1144 -18.28 33.67 -5.33
N TYR A 1145 -16.97 33.96 -5.35
CA TYR A 1145 -16.45 35.26 -5.78
C TYR A 1145 -16.85 35.53 -7.23
N SER A 1146 -16.61 34.59 -8.15
CA SER A 1146 -16.98 34.70 -9.55
C SER A 1146 -18.46 35.01 -9.73
N LEU A 1147 -19.34 34.27 -9.04
CA LEU A 1147 -20.79 34.55 -9.05
C LEU A 1147 -21.09 35.99 -8.62
N LYS A 1148 -20.46 36.47 -7.53
CA LYS A 1148 -20.65 37.84 -7.02
C LYS A 1148 -20.16 38.92 -8.00
N TYR A 1149 -19.12 38.65 -8.76
CA TYR A 1149 -18.57 39.54 -9.78
C TYR A 1149 -19.22 39.33 -11.17
N GLY A 1150 -20.19 38.42 -11.29
CA GLY A 1150 -20.84 38.12 -12.57
C GLY A 1150 -19.91 37.44 -13.58
N THR A 1151 -18.89 36.74 -13.11
CA THR A 1151 -18.05 35.83 -13.89
C THR A 1151 -18.64 34.44 -13.78
N VAL A 1152 -18.98 33.82 -14.91
CA VAL A 1152 -19.80 32.60 -14.92
C VAL A 1152 -18.91 31.37 -14.65
N PRO A 1153 -19.17 30.58 -13.60
CA PRO A 1153 -18.30 29.45 -13.27
C PRO A 1153 -18.59 28.22 -14.16
N VAL A 1154 -17.52 27.55 -14.63
CA VAL A 1154 -17.53 26.21 -15.22
C VAL A 1154 -16.76 25.28 -14.27
N VAL A 1155 -17.48 24.37 -13.61
CA VAL A 1155 -16.95 23.61 -12.47
C VAL A 1155 -17.34 22.15 -12.53
N ARG A 1156 -16.57 21.28 -11.86
CA ARG A 1156 -17.00 19.90 -11.63
C ARG A 1156 -18.08 19.86 -10.55
N ALA A 1157 -19.07 18.98 -10.71
CA ALA A 1157 -20.12 18.76 -9.72
C ALA A 1157 -19.63 17.98 -8.47
N THR A 1158 -18.79 18.60 -7.65
CA THR A 1158 -18.21 18.00 -6.43
C THR A 1158 -18.21 18.99 -5.27
N GLY A 1159 -18.36 18.46 -4.05
CA GLY A 1159 -18.43 19.21 -2.79
C GLY A 1159 -19.19 20.53 -2.88
N GLY A 1160 -18.60 21.62 -2.38
CA GLY A 1160 -19.27 22.91 -2.37
C GLY A 1160 -19.49 23.52 -3.74
N LEU A 1161 -18.84 23.05 -4.81
CA LEU A 1161 -19.12 23.53 -6.17
C LEU A 1161 -20.51 23.10 -6.61
N ARG A 1162 -20.90 21.86 -6.29
CA ARG A 1162 -22.27 21.37 -6.52
C ARG A 1162 -23.30 22.13 -5.69
N ASP A 1163 -22.93 22.56 -4.49
CA ASP A 1163 -23.84 23.25 -3.57
C ASP A 1163 -23.96 24.76 -3.81
N THR A 1164 -23.09 25.33 -4.66
CA THR A 1164 -23.02 26.79 -4.92
C THR A 1164 -23.31 27.17 -6.37
N VAL A 1165 -23.16 26.24 -7.32
CA VAL A 1165 -23.41 26.47 -8.74
C VAL A 1165 -24.60 25.62 -9.22
N GLU A 1166 -25.57 26.28 -9.84
CA GLU A 1166 -26.74 25.64 -10.45
C GLU A 1166 -26.54 25.55 -11.98
N GLU A 1167 -26.78 24.37 -12.57
CA GLU A 1167 -26.64 24.16 -14.02
C GLU A 1167 -27.55 25.10 -14.82
N ALA A 1168 -26.96 25.84 -15.75
CA ALA A 1168 -27.68 26.67 -16.70
C ALA A 1168 -28.42 25.79 -17.72
N ASP A 1169 -29.70 26.09 -17.93
CA ASP A 1169 -30.48 25.42 -18.96
C ASP A 1169 -30.07 25.91 -20.36
N PRO A 1170 -30.25 25.09 -21.42
CA PRO A 1170 -29.92 25.50 -22.80
C PRO A 1170 -30.63 26.78 -23.26
N ALA A 1171 -31.80 27.09 -22.67
CA ALA A 1171 -32.55 28.31 -22.95
C ALA A 1171 -32.05 29.55 -22.18
N GLY A 1172 -31.07 29.40 -21.27
CA GLY A 1172 -30.47 30.48 -20.48
C GLY A 1172 -31.41 31.14 -19.46
N ARG A 1173 -32.53 30.51 -19.12
CA ARG A 1173 -33.58 31.02 -18.24
C ARG A 1173 -33.38 30.66 -16.76
N ARG A 1174 -32.61 29.61 -16.45
CA ARG A 1174 -32.30 29.15 -15.09
C ARG A 1174 -30.80 28.91 -14.91
N GLY A 1175 -30.39 28.57 -13.69
CA GLY A 1175 -29.00 28.30 -13.33
C GLY A 1175 -28.14 29.55 -13.15
N THR A 1176 -26.92 29.31 -12.65
CA THR A 1176 -25.90 30.32 -12.32
C THR A 1176 -24.52 30.00 -12.91
N GLY A 1177 -24.30 28.79 -13.42
CA GLY A 1177 -23.07 28.38 -14.09
C GLY A 1177 -23.22 27.05 -14.83
N PHE A 1178 -22.09 26.39 -15.12
CA PHE A 1178 -22.06 25.13 -15.84
C PHE A 1178 -21.29 24.07 -15.05
N LEU A 1179 -21.88 22.89 -14.94
CA LEU A 1179 -21.42 21.73 -14.21
C LEU A 1179 -20.96 20.64 -15.19
N PHE A 1180 -19.96 19.86 -14.79
CA PHE A 1180 -19.61 18.62 -15.48
C PHE A 1180 -19.35 17.45 -14.52
N GLU A 1181 -19.67 16.26 -14.99
CA GLU A 1181 -19.34 14.95 -14.43
C GLU A 1181 -19.43 13.91 -15.56
N PRO A 1182 -18.56 12.88 -15.62
CA PRO A 1182 -17.48 12.53 -14.69
C PRO A 1182 -16.20 13.39 -14.84
N PHE A 1183 -15.19 13.18 -13.98
CA PHE A 1183 -13.88 13.86 -14.06
C PHE A 1183 -13.06 13.40 -15.28
N LYS A 1184 -13.42 13.89 -16.46
CA LYS A 1184 -12.77 13.58 -17.75
C LYS A 1184 -12.63 14.83 -18.60
N GLY A 1185 -11.59 14.88 -19.43
CA GLY A 1185 -11.30 16.04 -20.28
C GLY A 1185 -12.44 16.35 -21.25
N GLU A 1186 -13.09 15.33 -21.81
CA GLU A 1186 -14.22 15.49 -22.74
C GLU A 1186 -15.44 16.11 -22.05
N ALA A 1187 -15.74 15.69 -20.82
CA ALA A 1187 -16.86 16.23 -20.04
C ALA A 1187 -16.61 17.70 -19.64
N PHE A 1188 -15.37 18.03 -19.26
CA PHE A 1188 -14.95 19.40 -18.98
C PHE A 1188 -15.07 20.30 -20.21
N LEU A 1189 -14.53 19.86 -21.35
CA LEU A 1189 -14.61 20.61 -22.61
C LEU A 1189 -16.06 20.76 -23.08
N ALA A 1190 -16.91 19.75 -22.92
CA ALA A 1190 -18.33 19.83 -23.26
C ALA A 1190 -19.09 20.86 -22.39
N ALA A 1191 -18.76 21.00 -21.10
CA ALA A 1191 -19.35 22.05 -20.27
C ALA A 1191 -18.85 23.45 -20.65
N LEU A 1192 -17.57 23.57 -20.99
CA LEU A 1192 -17.04 24.81 -21.55
C LEU A 1192 -17.75 25.16 -22.86
N ASP A 1193 -17.97 24.21 -23.76
CA ASP A 1193 -18.66 24.42 -25.03
C ASP A 1193 -20.09 24.94 -24.84
N ARG A 1194 -20.83 24.43 -23.84
CA ARG A 1194 -22.16 24.97 -23.49
C ARG A 1194 -22.07 26.44 -23.06
N ALA A 1195 -21.06 26.79 -22.25
CA ALA A 1195 -20.84 28.18 -21.83
C ALA A 1195 -20.50 29.09 -23.03
N LEU A 1196 -19.59 28.64 -23.89
CA LEU A 1196 -19.15 29.39 -25.07
C LEU A 1196 -20.26 29.53 -26.11
N ALA A 1197 -21.15 28.55 -26.26
CA ALA A 1197 -22.32 28.64 -27.14
C ALA A 1197 -23.35 29.68 -26.68
N LEU A 1198 -23.49 29.89 -25.36
CA LEU A 1198 -24.41 30.89 -24.81
C LEU A 1198 -23.84 32.32 -24.84
N TYR A 1199 -22.51 32.46 -24.79
CA TYR A 1199 -21.81 33.73 -24.68
C TYR A 1199 -22.15 34.81 -25.75
N PRO A 1200 -22.40 34.47 -27.03
CA PRO A 1200 -22.80 35.45 -28.04
C PRO A 1200 -24.16 36.09 -27.76
N ASN A 1201 -25.07 35.39 -27.07
CA ASN A 1201 -26.38 35.94 -26.70
C ASN A 1201 -26.26 36.83 -25.45
N LYS A 1202 -25.87 38.09 -25.65
CA LYS A 1202 -25.62 39.05 -24.56
C LYS A 1202 -26.80 39.26 -23.62
N ARG A 1203 -28.04 39.10 -24.10
CA ARG A 1203 -29.25 39.20 -23.26
C ARG A 1203 -29.34 38.03 -22.28
N LEU A 1204 -29.19 36.80 -22.76
CA LEU A 1204 -29.21 35.60 -21.91
C LEU A 1204 -27.98 35.55 -21.00
N TRP A 1205 -26.80 35.86 -21.52
CA TRP A 1205 -25.57 35.92 -20.72
C TRP A 1205 -25.66 36.93 -19.57
N SER A 1206 -26.13 38.15 -19.84
CA SER A 1206 -26.33 39.17 -18.79
C SER A 1206 -27.37 38.73 -17.76
N SER A 1207 -28.39 37.96 -18.16
CA SER A 1207 -29.39 37.43 -17.24
C SER A 1207 -28.78 36.36 -16.32
N LEU A 1208 -27.96 35.45 -16.87
CA LEU A 1208 -27.21 34.44 -16.11
C LEU A 1208 -26.27 35.09 -15.08
N MET A 1209 -25.50 36.10 -15.50
CA MET A 1209 -24.62 36.87 -14.61
C MET A 1209 -25.40 37.50 -13.45
N LYS A 1210 -26.52 38.18 -13.73
CA LYS A 1210 -27.33 38.85 -12.69
C LYS A 1210 -27.93 37.86 -11.69
N ARG A 1211 -28.30 36.65 -12.12
CA ARG A 1211 -28.76 35.59 -11.21
C ARG A 1211 -27.64 35.15 -10.27
N GLY A 1212 -26.44 34.90 -10.81
CA GLY A 1212 -25.26 34.60 -10.01
C GLY A 1212 -24.94 35.70 -8.99
N MET A 1213 -24.94 36.96 -9.41
CA MET A 1213 -24.66 38.11 -8.54
C MET A 1213 -25.71 38.33 -7.44
N ALA A 1214 -26.92 37.82 -7.62
CA ALA A 1214 -28.01 37.91 -6.65
C ALA A 1214 -28.00 36.78 -5.61
N ALA A 1215 -27.24 35.70 -5.84
CA ALA A 1215 -27.09 34.62 -4.88
C ALA A 1215 -26.39 35.11 -3.60
N ASN A 1216 -26.88 34.65 -2.44
CA ASN A 1216 -26.37 35.10 -1.14
C ASN A 1216 -25.62 33.98 -0.42
N PHE A 1217 -24.29 34.11 -0.39
CA PHE A 1217 -23.38 33.25 0.33
C PHE A 1217 -22.63 34.01 1.44
N SER A 1218 -23.24 35.06 2.00
CA SER A 1218 -22.63 35.85 3.07
C SER A 1218 -22.49 35.08 4.40
N TRP A 1219 -21.52 35.49 5.22
CA TRP A 1219 -21.30 34.93 6.55
C TRP A 1219 -22.50 34.98 7.49
N ASN A 1220 -23.41 35.95 7.33
CA ASN A 1220 -24.64 36.03 8.13
C ASN A 1220 -25.51 34.77 8.02
N ARG A 1221 -25.48 34.08 6.87
CA ARG A 1221 -26.21 32.83 6.66
C ARG A 1221 -25.50 31.66 7.34
N SER A 1222 -24.20 31.49 7.06
CA SER A 1222 -23.42 30.36 7.59
C SER A 1222 -23.22 30.43 9.11
N ALA A 1223 -23.02 31.62 9.67
CA ALA A 1223 -22.85 31.80 11.12
C ALA A 1223 -24.11 31.38 11.90
N ARG A 1224 -25.31 31.61 11.37
CA ARG A 1224 -26.56 31.13 12.00
C ARG A 1224 -26.62 29.60 12.08
N ALA A 1225 -26.19 28.91 11.02
CA ALA A 1225 -26.11 27.44 11.04
C ALA A 1225 -25.12 26.93 12.08
N TYR A 1226 -24.00 27.64 12.30
CA TYR A 1226 -23.08 27.34 13.41
C TYR A 1226 -23.70 27.63 14.78
N CYS A 1227 -24.47 28.71 14.95
CA CYS A 1227 -25.21 28.98 16.20
C CYS A 1227 -26.20 27.84 16.51
N ASP A 1228 -26.95 27.37 15.52
CA ASP A 1228 -27.88 26.26 15.67
C ASP A 1228 -27.14 24.96 16.09
N LEU A 1229 -25.98 24.71 15.49
CA LEU A 1229 -25.11 23.58 15.84
C LEU A 1229 -24.63 23.67 17.30
N TYR A 1230 -24.16 24.84 17.75
CA TYR A 1230 -23.70 25.06 19.11
C TYR A 1230 -24.82 24.88 20.14
N GLN A 1231 -26.02 25.40 19.86
CA GLN A 1231 -27.20 25.20 20.71
C GLN A 1231 -27.58 23.73 20.83
N ALA A 1232 -27.50 22.97 19.74
CA ALA A 1232 -27.77 21.53 19.74
C ALA A 1232 -26.77 20.75 20.63
N VAL A 1233 -25.49 21.13 20.62
CA VAL A 1233 -24.46 20.54 21.48
C VAL A 1233 -24.74 20.83 22.96
N LEU A 1234 -25.00 22.09 23.32
CA LEU A 1234 -25.28 22.48 24.71
C LEU A 1234 -26.55 21.82 25.26
N SER A 1235 -27.56 21.65 24.42
CA SER A 1235 -28.82 20.98 24.80
C SER A 1235 -28.62 19.47 25.01
N SER A 1236 -27.75 18.83 24.24
CA SER A 1236 -27.47 17.38 24.35
C SER A 1236 -26.58 17.07 25.56
N ALA A 1237 -25.66 17.97 25.90
CA ALA A 1237 -24.77 17.83 27.06
C ALA A 1237 -25.53 17.80 28.41
N HIS A 1238 -26.76 18.33 28.46
CA HIS A 1238 -27.61 18.29 29.66
C HIS A 1238 -28.35 16.95 29.85
N ASN A 1239 -28.39 16.09 28.83
CA ASN A 1239 -29.14 14.82 28.85
C ASN A 1239 -28.28 13.56 29.05
N GLY A 1240 -27.01 13.71 29.45
CA GLY A 1240 -26.21 12.62 29.99
C GLY A 1240 -26.09 11.38 29.11
N VAL A 1241 -25.36 11.48 27.99
CA VAL A 1241 -24.81 10.30 27.32
C VAL A 1241 -23.31 10.51 27.17
N ARG A 1242 -22.53 9.81 28.00
CA ARG A 1242 -21.07 9.70 27.86
C ARG A 1242 -20.76 8.42 27.07
N LEU A 1243 -19.72 8.52 26.22
CA LEU A 1243 -19.16 7.47 25.34
C LEU A 1243 -18.96 6.11 26.01
#